data_AF-M7ZWR6-F1
#
_entry.id   AF-M7ZWR6-F1
#
_cell.length_a   1.000
_cell.length_b   1.000
_cell.length_c   1.000
_cell.angle_alpha   90.00
_cell.angle_beta   90.00
_cell.angle_gamma   90.00
#
_symmetry.space_group_name_H-M   'P 1'
#
loop_
_entity.id
_entity.type
_entity.pdbx_description
1 polymer ?
#
loop_
_entity_poly.entity_id
_entity_poly.type
_entity_poly.pdbx_seq_one_letter_code
_entity_poly.pdbx_strand_id
1 'polypeptide(L)'
;MALTRIGLAGLAVMGQNLALNIAEKGFPISVYNRTTSKVDETVQRAKLEGNLPLYGFHDPASFVNSIQKPRVVIMLVKAGAPVDQTIATLAAHLEQGDCIVDGGNEWYENTKRREKAMEERGLLYLGMGVSGGEEDILLKVSAQIPDSGPCVTYIGNGGSGNFVKMVHNGIEYGDMQLIAEAYDVLKSVGKLTNGELQQVFAEWNKGELLSFLVEITADIFSIKDDQGEGYLVDKVLDKTGMKGTGKWTVQQAAELSVAAPTIEASLDSRFLSGLKDERVAASKIFQGDYSSGETVDKAQLIEDVRKALYASKICSYAQGMNIIKAKSTEKGWGLNLGELARIWKGGCIIRASFLDRIKKAYDRNGELANLLIDPEFAQEIMDRQAAWRRVVCLAINNGVSTPGMSTSLAYFDSYRRDRQFFLVQLGAKSRLHQKSRGKRYKMALTRIGLAGLAVMGQNLALNIAEKGFPISVYNRTTSKVDETVQRAKLEGNLPLYGFHDPASFVNSIQKPRVVIMLVKAGAPVDQTIATLAAHLEQGDCIVDGGNEWFLSGLKDERVAASKIFQGDYSSGETVDKAQLIEDVRKALYASKICSYAQGMNIIKAKSTEKGWGLNLGELARIWKGGCIIRASFLDRIKKAYDRNGELANLLIDPEFAQEIMDRQAAWRRVVCLAINNGVSTPGMSTSLAYFDSYRRDRLPANLVQAQRDYFGAHTYERVDMPGSFHTEWYKIANSKI
;
A
#
# COMPACT_ATOMS: atom_id res chain seq x y z
N MET A 1 45.58 6.51 -3.70
CA MET A 1 44.66 6.60 -2.55
C MET A 1 44.77 5.32 -1.76
N ALA A 2 44.61 5.35 -0.44
CA ALA A 2 44.41 4.12 0.33
C ALA A 2 43.12 3.44 -0.18
N LEU A 3 43.14 2.11 -0.27
CA LEU A 3 41.96 1.35 -0.67
C LEU A 3 40.89 1.48 0.42
N THR A 4 39.63 1.57 0.00
CA THR A 4 38.48 1.58 0.91
C THR A 4 38.11 0.17 1.32
N ARG A 5 37.38 0.08 2.43
CA ARG A 5 37.01 -1.21 3.00
C ARG A 5 35.82 -1.85 2.28
N ILE A 6 34.89 -1.00 1.86
CA ILE A 6 33.61 -1.39 1.27
C ILE A 6 33.22 -0.40 0.16
N GLY A 7 32.46 -0.89 -0.82
CA GLY A 7 31.85 -0.07 -1.86
C GLY A 7 30.33 0.01 -1.72
N LEU A 8 29.73 1.13 -2.17
CA LEU A 8 28.29 1.26 -2.35
C LEU A 8 27.92 1.78 -3.74
N ALA A 9 27.12 0.99 -4.47
CA ALA A 9 26.59 1.31 -5.80
C ALA A 9 25.09 1.65 -5.74
N GLY A 10 24.74 2.87 -6.17
CA GLY A 10 23.35 3.37 -6.18
C GLY A 10 23.12 4.44 -5.11
N LEU A 11 23.08 5.70 -5.54
CA LEU A 11 23.09 6.89 -4.65
C LEU A 11 21.80 7.70 -4.72
N ALA A 12 20.66 7.01 -4.69
CA ALA A 12 19.40 7.62 -4.27
C ALA A 12 19.45 7.93 -2.75
N VAL A 13 18.39 8.53 -2.19
CA VAL A 13 18.35 8.97 -0.78
C VAL A 13 18.83 7.88 0.20
N MET A 14 18.35 6.64 0.05
CA MET A 14 18.77 5.52 0.90
C MET A 14 20.26 5.20 0.77
N GLY A 15 20.79 5.16 -0.46
CA GLY A 15 22.20 4.83 -0.70
C GLY A 15 23.15 5.92 -0.21
N GLN A 16 22.77 7.19 -0.36
CA GLN A 16 23.54 8.31 0.20
C GLN A 16 23.59 8.21 1.72
N ASN A 17 22.45 8.05 2.37
CA ASN A 17 22.37 8.02 3.83
C ASN A 17 23.10 6.80 4.41
N LEU A 18 23.05 5.63 3.76
CA LEU A 18 23.82 4.46 4.19
C LEU A 18 25.32 4.68 4.02
N ALA A 19 25.76 5.25 2.89
CA ALA A 19 27.17 5.53 2.66
C ALA A 19 27.73 6.54 3.69
N LEU A 20 26.96 7.59 3.98
CA LEU A 20 27.32 8.59 4.99
C LEU A 20 27.36 7.98 6.39
N ASN A 21 26.40 7.13 6.76
CA ASN A 21 26.42 6.44 8.06
C ASN A 21 27.65 5.52 8.18
N ILE A 22 27.99 4.74 7.14
CA ILE A 22 29.21 3.91 7.12
C ILE A 22 30.45 4.80 7.35
N ALA A 23 30.54 5.93 6.64
CA ALA A 23 31.66 6.85 6.75
C ALA A 23 31.73 7.52 8.13
N GLU A 24 30.60 7.91 8.71
CA GLU A 24 30.47 8.48 10.06
C GLU A 24 30.94 7.52 11.14
N LYS A 25 30.77 6.20 10.96
CA LYS A 25 31.33 5.16 11.85
C LYS A 25 32.83 4.92 11.65
N GLY A 26 33.49 5.75 10.85
CA GLY A 26 34.94 5.75 10.64
C GLY A 26 35.43 4.75 9.60
N PHE A 27 34.54 4.16 8.79
CA PHE A 27 34.92 3.23 7.73
C PHE A 27 35.10 3.95 6.40
N PRO A 28 36.31 3.93 5.80
CA PRO A 28 36.52 4.43 4.46
C PRO A 28 35.63 3.69 3.44
N ILE A 29 34.82 4.43 2.70
CA ILE A 29 33.85 3.87 1.74
C ILE A 29 34.01 4.50 0.36
N SER A 30 34.03 3.64 -0.67
CA SER A 30 33.91 4.08 -2.06
C SER A 30 32.45 4.12 -2.48
N VAL A 31 32.04 5.11 -3.26
CA VAL A 31 30.68 5.20 -3.80
C VAL A 31 30.66 5.35 -5.31
N TYR A 32 29.67 4.72 -5.94
CA TYR A 32 29.43 4.78 -7.38
C TYR A 32 27.94 4.93 -7.69
N ASN A 33 27.63 5.67 -8.75
CA ASN A 33 26.29 5.73 -9.30
C ASN A 33 26.33 6.03 -10.79
N ARG A 34 25.43 5.42 -11.58
CA ARG A 34 25.33 5.63 -13.03
C ARG A 34 25.19 7.11 -13.40
N THR A 35 24.41 7.86 -12.63
CA THR A 35 24.35 9.32 -12.75
C THR A 35 25.44 9.92 -11.87
N THR A 36 26.52 10.40 -12.48
CA THR A 36 27.73 10.89 -11.80
C THR A 36 27.45 12.08 -10.89
N SER A 37 26.49 12.95 -11.22
CA SER A 37 26.13 14.08 -10.34
C SER A 37 25.68 13.64 -8.94
N LYS A 38 25.10 12.42 -8.79
CA LYS A 38 24.75 11.87 -7.48
C LYS A 38 25.98 11.46 -6.66
N VAL A 39 27.06 11.06 -7.34
CA VAL A 39 28.36 10.81 -6.70
C VAL A 39 28.90 12.12 -6.15
N ASP A 40 28.92 13.17 -6.97
CA ASP A 40 29.43 14.49 -6.59
C ASP A 40 28.64 15.09 -5.42
N GLU A 41 27.29 15.02 -5.47
CA GLU A 41 26.41 15.43 -4.38
C GLU A 41 26.73 14.68 -3.07
N THR A 42 26.96 13.37 -3.13
CA THR A 42 27.23 12.54 -1.94
C THR A 42 28.59 12.88 -1.34
N VAL A 43 29.62 13.06 -2.17
CA VAL A 43 30.96 13.49 -1.74
C VAL A 43 30.91 14.89 -1.12
N GLN A 44 30.14 15.80 -1.71
CA GLN A 44 29.96 17.14 -1.16
C GLN A 44 29.27 17.09 0.21
N ARG A 45 28.21 16.28 0.36
CA ARG A 45 27.56 16.05 1.66
C ARG A 45 28.51 15.49 2.69
N ALA A 46 29.31 14.48 2.35
CA ALA A 46 30.32 13.92 3.24
C ALA A 46 31.33 14.97 3.73
N LYS A 47 31.72 15.92 2.87
CA LYS A 47 32.58 17.05 3.25
C LYS A 47 31.90 18.00 4.24
N LEU A 48 30.63 18.31 4.01
CA LEU A 48 29.84 19.20 4.87
C LEU A 48 29.51 18.56 6.23
N GLU A 49 29.26 17.26 6.26
CA GLU A 49 28.90 16.47 7.44
C GLU A 49 30.15 16.01 8.24
N GLY A 50 31.20 16.84 8.29
CA GLY A 50 32.39 16.59 9.11
C GLY A 50 33.58 15.97 8.37
N ASN A 51 33.68 16.16 7.05
CA ASN A 51 34.76 15.63 6.22
C ASN A 51 34.92 14.10 6.33
N LEU A 52 33.80 13.40 6.21
CA LEU A 52 33.70 11.95 6.34
C LEU A 52 34.57 11.23 5.28
N PRO A 53 35.13 10.04 5.60
CA PRO A 53 36.01 9.27 4.71
C PRO A 53 35.23 8.56 3.58
N LEU A 54 34.60 9.33 2.70
CA LEU A 54 33.78 8.87 1.58
C LEU A 54 34.38 9.36 0.26
N TYR A 55 34.60 8.43 -0.67
CA TYR A 55 35.30 8.68 -1.94
C TYR A 55 34.42 8.32 -3.14
N GLY A 56 34.24 9.27 -4.05
CA GLY A 56 33.38 9.11 -5.22
C GLY A 56 34.13 8.66 -6.47
N PHE A 57 33.52 7.75 -7.24
CA PHE A 57 34.06 7.24 -8.50
C PHE A 57 33.00 7.33 -9.60
N HIS A 58 33.40 7.75 -10.80
CA HIS A 58 32.49 8.02 -11.91
C HIS A 58 32.38 6.85 -12.92
N ASP A 59 33.29 5.88 -12.85
CA ASP A 59 33.26 4.67 -13.67
C ASP A 59 33.34 3.39 -12.82
N PRO A 60 32.74 2.27 -13.28
CA PRO A 60 32.71 1.02 -12.52
C PRO A 60 34.10 0.41 -12.23
N ALA A 61 35.04 0.52 -13.17
CA ALA A 61 36.36 -0.10 -13.03
C ALA A 61 37.18 0.60 -11.94
N SER A 62 37.25 1.93 -11.96
CA SER A 62 37.91 2.71 -10.93
C SER A 62 37.24 2.54 -9.56
N PHE A 63 35.90 2.44 -9.54
CA PHE A 63 35.15 2.14 -8.32
C PHE A 63 35.56 0.78 -7.73
N VAL A 64 35.51 -0.30 -8.49
CA VAL A 64 35.84 -1.65 -8.00
C VAL A 64 37.32 -1.75 -7.61
N ASN A 65 38.22 -1.13 -8.37
CA ASN A 65 39.66 -1.10 -8.07
C ASN A 65 40.02 -0.27 -6.84
N SER A 66 39.12 0.59 -6.36
CA SER A 66 39.34 1.38 -5.15
C SER A 66 39.08 0.62 -3.85
N ILE A 67 38.53 -0.59 -3.92
CA ILE A 67 38.10 -1.39 -2.76
C ILE A 67 39.13 -2.50 -2.51
N GLN A 68 39.47 -2.73 -1.24
CA GLN A 68 40.37 -3.81 -0.84
C GLN A 68 39.78 -5.20 -1.15
N LYS A 69 40.64 -6.20 -1.38
CA LYS A 69 40.21 -7.60 -1.57
C LYS A 69 40.10 -8.34 -0.22
N PRO A 70 39.17 -9.30 -0.06
CA PRO A 70 38.04 -9.57 -0.96
C PRO A 70 37.08 -8.38 -0.97
N ARG A 71 36.63 -7.97 -2.15
CA ARG A 71 35.83 -6.74 -2.32
C ARG A 71 34.40 -7.00 -1.91
N VAL A 72 33.83 -6.08 -1.14
CA VAL A 72 32.41 -6.11 -0.77
C VAL A 72 31.72 -4.89 -1.37
N VAL A 73 30.71 -5.11 -2.21
CA VAL A 73 29.93 -4.04 -2.84
C VAL A 73 28.47 -4.14 -2.47
N ILE A 74 27.98 -3.16 -1.68
CA ILE A 74 26.56 -2.99 -1.39
C ILE A 74 25.89 -2.32 -2.58
N MET A 75 24.74 -2.83 -3.00
CA MET A 75 23.95 -2.28 -4.08
C MET A 75 22.59 -1.80 -3.58
N LEU A 76 22.24 -0.55 -3.88
CA LEU A 76 20.96 0.09 -3.54
C LEU A 76 20.39 0.78 -4.78
N VAL A 77 19.93 -0.04 -5.73
CA VAL A 77 19.33 0.43 -6.99
C VAL A 77 17.84 0.07 -7.06
N LYS A 78 17.14 0.63 -8.04
CA LYS A 78 15.72 0.33 -8.26
C LYS A 78 15.54 -1.15 -8.61
N ALA A 79 14.67 -1.86 -7.87
CA ALA A 79 14.36 -3.27 -8.09
C ALA A 79 13.91 -3.57 -9.55
N GLY A 80 14.16 -4.80 -9.99
CA GLY A 80 13.92 -5.26 -11.36
C GLY A 80 15.17 -5.17 -12.24
N ALA A 81 14.99 -4.95 -13.55
CA ALA A 81 16.07 -4.96 -14.55
C ALA A 81 17.32 -4.11 -14.20
N PRO A 82 17.21 -2.93 -13.55
CA PRO A 82 18.40 -2.16 -13.16
C PRO A 82 19.34 -2.92 -12.23
N VAL A 83 18.83 -3.81 -11.37
CA VAL A 83 19.65 -4.63 -10.48
C VAL A 83 20.54 -5.57 -11.28
N ASP A 84 19.95 -6.32 -12.21
CA ASP A 84 20.69 -7.29 -13.04
C ASP A 84 21.72 -6.60 -13.95
N GLN A 85 21.41 -5.39 -14.44
CA GLN A 85 22.36 -4.57 -15.20
C GLN A 85 23.53 -4.09 -14.32
N THR A 86 23.26 -3.67 -13.09
CA THR A 86 24.32 -3.24 -12.16
C THR A 86 25.20 -4.42 -11.75
N ILE A 87 24.62 -5.59 -11.48
CA ILE A 87 25.38 -6.82 -11.22
C ILE A 87 26.29 -7.16 -12.39
N ALA A 88 25.77 -7.18 -13.62
CA ALA A 88 26.56 -7.49 -14.81
C ALA A 88 27.72 -6.49 -15.00
N THR A 89 27.46 -5.20 -14.77
CA THR A 89 28.46 -4.12 -14.89
C THR A 89 29.57 -4.28 -13.85
N LEU A 90 29.24 -4.52 -12.58
CA LEU A 90 30.22 -4.64 -11.51
C LEU A 90 30.99 -5.95 -11.59
N ALA A 91 30.30 -7.07 -11.85
CA ALA A 91 30.89 -8.39 -11.92
C ALA A 91 31.95 -8.54 -13.04
N ALA A 92 31.95 -7.66 -14.05
CA ALA A 92 33.00 -7.61 -15.07
C ALA A 92 34.37 -7.17 -14.51
N HIS A 93 34.41 -6.59 -13.31
CA HIS A 93 35.61 -6.08 -12.65
C HIS A 93 35.90 -6.78 -11.31
N LEU A 94 35.02 -7.67 -10.86
CA LEU A 94 35.19 -8.44 -9.63
C LEU A 94 35.99 -9.72 -9.90
N GLU A 95 36.64 -10.22 -8.86
CA GLU A 95 37.46 -11.43 -8.89
C GLU A 95 36.89 -12.51 -7.95
N GLN A 96 37.40 -13.73 -8.08
CA GLN A 96 36.95 -14.86 -7.25
C GLN A 96 37.04 -14.52 -5.75
N GLY A 97 35.96 -14.77 -5.02
CA GLY A 97 35.84 -14.48 -3.59
C GLY A 97 35.31 -13.08 -3.27
N ASP A 98 35.16 -12.19 -4.25
CA ASP A 98 34.49 -10.90 -4.06
C ASP A 98 32.97 -11.10 -3.87
N CYS A 99 32.31 -10.15 -3.19
CA CYS A 99 30.91 -10.24 -2.77
C CYS A 99 30.07 -9.05 -3.26
N ILE A 100 28.91 -9.35 -3.83
CA ILE A 100 27.84 -8.37 -4.08
C ILE A 100 26.75 -8.55 -3.02
N VAL A 101 26.38 -7.45 -2.37
CA VAL A 101 25.30 -7.41 -1.37
C VAL A 101 24.14 -6.58 -1.92
N ASP A 102 23.02 -7.23 -2.26
CA ASP A 102 21.82 -6.53 -2.72
C ASP A 102 20.99 -6.04 -1.53
N GLY A 103 21.05 -4.74 -1.28
CA GLY A 103 20.28 -4.03 -0.26
C GLY A 103 18.84 -3.72 -0.68
N GLY A 104 18.40 -4.13 -1.87
CA GLY A 104 17.09 -3.80 -2.40
C GLY A 104 15.92 -4.49 -1.69
N ASN A 105 14.74 -3.88 -1.76
CA ASN A 105 13.49 -4.62 -1.53
C ASN A 105 13.21 -5.48 -2.78
N GLU A 106 13.65 -6.73 -2.73
CA GLU A 106 13.60 -7.66 -3.86
C GLU A 106 12.71 -8.88 -3.56
N TRP A 107 12.15 -9.47 -4.61
CA TRP A 107 11.47 -10.76 -4.52
C TRP A 107 12.48 -11.88 -4.26
N TYR A 108 12.27 -12.67 -3.21
CA TYR A 108 13.28 -13.62 -2.71
C TYR A 108 13.76 -14.67 -3.73
N GLU A 109 12.93 -15.07 -4.71
CA GLU A 109 13.37 -16.00 -5.77
C GLU A 109 14.36 -15.33 -6.75
N ASN A 110 14.30 -14.00 -6.93
CA ASN A 110 15.31 -13.28 -7.72
C ASN A 110 16.67 -13.34 -7.02
N THR A 111 16.70 -13.22 -5.70
CA THR A 111 17.93 -13.38 -4.90
C THR A 111 18.52 -14.76 -5.10
N LYS A 112 17.72 -15.82 -4.98
CA LYS A 112 18.16 -17.20 -5.19
C LYS A 112 18.73 -17.42 -6.60
N ARG A 113 18.06 -16.86 -7.62
CA ARG A 113 18.54 -16.92 -9.01
C ARG A 113 19.89 -16.21 -9.18
N ARG A 114 20.04 -15.03 -8.58
CA ARG A 114 21.26 -14.21 -8.68
C ARG A 114 22.42 -14.82 -7.91
N GLU A 115 22.16 -15.40 -6.74
CA GLU A 115 23.12 -16.17 -5.96
C GLU A 115 23.76 -17.26 -6.80
N LYS A 116 22.94 -18.13 -7.43
CA LYS A 116 23.43 -19.16 -8.33
C LYS A 116 24.25 -18.59 -9.50
N ALA A 117 23.76 -17.51 -10.13
CA ALA A 117 24.45 -16.90 -11.27
C ALA A 117 25.81 -16.27 -10.89
N MET A 118 25.97 -15.82 -9.65
CA MET A 118 27.24 -15.29 -9.13
C MET A 118 28.19 -16.40 -8.68
N GLU A 119 27.65 -17.48 -8.09
CA GLU A 119 28.43 -18.67 -7.74
C GLU A 119 29.11 -19.29 -8.97
N GLU A 120 28.40 -19.36 -10.11
CA GLU A 120 28.96 -19.81 -11.41
C GLU A 120 30.14 -18.93 -11.90
N ARG A 121 30.29 -17.72 -11.35
CA ARG A 121 31.40 -16.79 -11.63
C ARG A 121 32.47 -16.77 -10.53
N GLY A 122 32.34 -17.61 -9.50
CA GLY A 122 33.20 -17.60 -8.31
C GLY A 122 32.99 -16.39 -7.40
N LEU A 123 31.85 -15.70 -7.53
CA LEU A 123 31.48 -14.53 -6.73
C LEU A 123 30.48 -14.91 -5.65
N LEU A 124 30.59 -14.26 -4.49
CA LEU A 124 29.61 -14.37 -3.42
C LEU A 124 28.45 -13.39 -3.65
N TYR A 125 27.25 -13.78 -3.22
CA TYR A 125 26.07 -12.94 -3.32
C TYR A 125 25.25 -13.00 -2.04
N LEU A 126 24.85 -11.85 -1.52
CA LEU A 126 24.02 -11.75 -0.32
C LEU A 126 22.78 -10.89 -0.59
N GLY A 127 21.61 -11.50 -0.50
CA GLY A 127 20.34 -10.78 -0.49
C GLY A 127 20.05 -10.23 0.89
N MET A 128 20.07 -8.91 1.03
CA MET A 128 19.96 -8.23 2.30
C MET A 128 18.80 -7.23 2.26
N GLY A 129 17.75 -7.49 3.04
CA GLY A 129 16.61 -6.58 3.13
C GLY A 129 16.88 -5.32 3.95
N VAL A 130 17.97 -4.57 3.75
CA VAL A 130 18.50 -3.48 4.63
C VAL A 130 18.15 -3.73 6.10
N SER A 131 18.94 -4.56 6.79
CA SER A 131 20.30 -4.20 7.24
C SER A 131 21.40 -5.26 6.96
N GLY A 132 22.34 -4.89 6.08
CA GLY A 132 23.79 -5.18 6.09
C GLY A 132 24.60 -6.03 5.05
N GLY A 133 25.81 -5.53 4.68
CA GLY A 133 27.03 -6.17 4.09
C GLY A 133 28.14 -6.69 5.05
N GLU A 134 29.38 -6.14 5.09
CA GLU A 134 30.53 -6.73 5.84
C GLU A 134 30.28 -6.78 7.37
N GLU A 135 30.38 -7.95 8.01
CA GLU A 135 29.83 -8.23 9.35
C GLU A 135 30.17 -7.17 10.42
N ASP A 136 31.43 -6.76 10.53
CA ASP A 136 31.84 -5.77 11.55
C ASP A 136 31.39 -4.34 11.23
N ILE A 137 31.29 -3.97 9.95
CA ILE A 137 30.68 -2.71 9.50
C ILE A 137 29.20 -2.71 9.88
N LEU A 138 28.51 -3.84 9.72
CA LEU A 138 27.08 -3.93 10.02
C LEU A 138 26.74 -3.88 11.47
N LEU A 139 27.54 -4.56 12.28
CA LEU A 139 27.39 -4.51 13.72
C LEU A 139 27.53 -3.07 14.22
N LYS A 140 28.31 -2.20 13.57
CA LYS A 140 28.45 -0.78 13.97
C LYS A 140 27.44 0.18 13.31
N VAL A 141 27.03 -0.09 12.07
CA VAL A 141 26.17 0.81 11.28
C VAL A 141 24.68 0.58 11.54
N SER A 142 24.31 -0.64 11.95
CA SER A 142 22.94 -0.94 12.36
C SER A 142 22.55 -0.19 13.63
N ALA A 143 21.23 -0.05 13.84
CA ALA A 143 20.72 0.56 15.05
C ALA A 143 21.14 -0.25 16.28
N GLN A 144 21.64 0.45 17.31
CA GLN A 144 22.06 -0.17 18.57
C GLN A 144 20.95 -0.03 19.60
N ILE A 145 20.57 -1.14 20.23
CA ILE A 145 19.63 -1.15 21.35
C ILE A 145 20.40 -1.55 22.61
N PRO A 146 20.45 -0.71 23.67
CA PRO A 146 21.32 -0.90 24.84
C PRO A 146 21.32 -2.33 25.41
N ASP A 147 20.14 -2.94 25.53
CA ASP A 147 19.97 -4.27 26.13
C ASP A 147 19.80 -5.40 25.10
N SER A 148 20.00 -5.13 23.82
CA SER A 148 19.79 -6.13 22.74
C SER A 148 20.86 -6.13 21.66
N GLY A 149 21.81 -5.20 21.73
CA GLY A 149 22.90 -5.09 20.77
C GLY A 149 22.45 -4.60 19.39
N PRO A 150 23.24 -4.88 18.35
CA PRO A 150 23.04 -4.35 17.01
C PRO A 150 21.85 -5.01 16.31
N CYS A 151 21.02 -4.21 15.63
CA CYS A 151 19.83 -4.66 14.89
C CYS A 151 20.21 -5.27 13.52
N VAL A 152 21.05 -6.30 13.57
CA VAL A 152 21.47 -7.12 12.44
C VAL A 152 21.78 -8.54 12.93
N THR A 153 21.56 -9.51 12.06
CA THR A 153 21.86 -10.93 12.31
C THR A 153 21.93 -11.67 10.98
N TYR A 154 22.58 -12.83 10.96
CA TYR A 154 22.49 -13.73 9.81
C TYR A 154 21.12 -14.42 9.82
N ILE A 155 20.32 -14.17 8.78
CA ILE A 155 18.96 -14.68 8.70
C ILE A 155 18.95 -16.16 8.33
N GLY A 156 19.66 -16.53 7.26
CA GLY A 156 19.68 -17.86 6.70
C GLY A 156 20.12 -17.87 5.24
N ASN A 157 20.08 -19.04 4.61
CA ASN A 157 20.55 -19.22 3.24
C ASN A 157 19.64 -18.56 2.19
N GLY A 158 20.22 -18.27 1.02
CA GLY A 158 19.55 -17.75 -0.18
C GLY A 158 18.65 -16.54 0.06
N GLY A 159 17.41 -16.60 -0.43
CA GLY A 159 16.46 -15.48 -0.38
C GLY A 159 15.85 -15.18 1.00
N SER A 160 16.27 -15.86 2.07
CA SER A 160 15.61 -15.78 3.39
C SER A 160 15.57 -14.36 3.96
N GLY A 161 16.66 -13.57 3.82
CA GLY A 161 16.71 -12.18 4.27
C GLY A 161 15.69 -11.29 3.55
N ASN A 162 15.54 -11.44 2.24
CA ASN A 162 14.53 -10.71 1.47
C ASN A 162 13.10 -11.17 1.82
N PHE A 163 12.90 -12.46 2.10
CA PHE A 163 11.60 -12.99 2.52
C PHE A 163 11.18 -12.42 3.88
N VAL A 164 12.08 -12.40 4.87
CA VAL A 164 11.82 -11.79 6.18
C VAL A 164 11.50 -10.30 6.04
N LYS A 165 12.23 -9.57 5.18
CA LYS A 165 11.93 -8.16 4.89
C LYS A 165 10.59 -7.96 4.20
N MET A 166 10.21 -8.85 3.30
CA MET A 166 8.90 -8.83 2.66
C MET A 166 7.79 -8.95 3.71
N VAL A 167 7.89 -9.91 4.63
CA VAL A 167 6.91 -10.09 5.71
C VAL A 167 6.90 -8.89 6.68
N HIS A 168 8.07 -8.34 7.06
CA HIS A 168 8.17 -7.10 7.83
C HIS A 168 7.31 -5.99 7.21
N ASN A 169 7.40 -5.77 5.88
CA ASN A 169 6.60 -4.76 5.19
C ASN A 169 5.09 -5.10 5.19
N GLY A 170 4.73 -6.38 5.22
CA GLY A 170 3.34 -6.82 5.40
C GLY A 170 2.81 -6.43 6.79
N ILE A 171 3.59 -6.67 7.84
CA ILE A 171 3.27 -6.26 9.22
C ILE A 171 3.17 -4.73 9.31
N GLU A 172 4.09 -4.00 8.68
CA GLU A 172 4.04 -2.53 8.59
C GLU A 172 2.71 -2.04 7.99
N TYR A 173 2.24 -2.68 6.91
CA TYR A 173 0.98 -2.31 6.29
C TYR A 173 -0.21 -2.56 7.24
N GLY A 174 -0.20 -3.68 7.97
CA GLY A 174 -1.17 -3.98 9.02
C GLY A 174 -1.19 -2.92 10.12
N ASP A 175 -0.03 -2.59 10.70
CA ASP A 175 0.09 -1.60 11.78
C ASP A 175 -0.40 -0.21 11.34
N MET A 176 -0.01 0.25 10.14
CA MET A 176 -0.48 1.54 9.60
C MET A 176 -2.01 1.56 9.43
N GLN A 177 -2.60 0.46 8.94
CA GLN A 177 -4.04 0.37 8.74
C GLN A 177 -4.80 0.35 10.08
N LEU A 178 -4.32 -0.40 11.07
CA LEU A 178 -4.91 -0.44 12.40
C LEU A 178 -4.87 0.94 13.09
N ILE A 179 -3.78 1.69 12.93
CA ILE A 179 -3.66 3.07 13.41
C ILE A 179 -4.66 3.99 12.69
N ALA A 180 -4.80 3.85 11.37
CA ALA A 180 -5.76 4.62 10.58
C ALA A 180 -7.22 4.35 11.00
N GLU A 181 -7.55 3.10 11.35
CA GLU A 181 -8.87 2.71 11.87
C GLU A 181 -9.13 3.26 13.27
N ALA A 182 -8.13 3.20 14.16
CA ALA A 182 -8.21 3.83 15.48
C ALA A 182 -8.48 5.33 15.36
N TYR A 183 -7.75 6.01 14.46
CA TYR A 183 -7.99 7.40 14.12
C TYR A 183 -9.42 7.64 13.61
N ASP A 184 -9.91 6.86 12.65
CA ASP A 184 -11.24 7.11 12.06
C ASP A 184 -12.38 6.86 13.06
N VAL A 185 -12.25 5.88 13.96
CA VAL A 185 -13.20 5.66 15.06
C VAL A 185 -13.20 6.84 16.01
N LEU A 186 -12.04 7.29 16.48
CA LEU A 186 -11.93 8.43 17.40
C LEU A 186 -12.44 9.74 16.77
N LYS A 187 -12.12 9.97 15.49
CA LYS A 187 -12.55 11.15 14.73
C LYS A 187 -14.05 11.12 14.42
N SER A 188 -14.54 10.02 13.85
CA SER A 188 -15.90 9.93 13.30
C SER A 188 -16.95 9.60 14.36
N VAL A 189 -16.62 8.72 15.30
CA VAL A 189 -17.53 8.32 16.40
C VAL A 189 -17.29 9.19 17.62
N GLY A 190 -16.04 9.29 18.07
CA GLY A 190 -15.68 10.06 19.27
C GLY A 190 -15.73 11.58 19.08
N LYS A 191 -15.81 12.06 17.84
CA LYS A 191 -15.81 13.49 17.47
C LYS A 191 -14.57 14.25 18.00
N LEU A 192 -13.43 13.58 18.10
CA LEU A 192 -12.18 14.23 18.54
C LEU A 192 -11.66 15.23 17.50
N THR A 193 -11.16 16.36 17.96
CA THR A 193 -10.38 17.32 17.19
C THR A 193 -8.96 16.80 16.93
N ASN A 194 -8.23 17.40 15.98
CA ASN A 194 -6.85 16.97 15.73
C ASN A 194 -5.93 17.27 16.92
N GLY A 195 -6.22 18.31 17.71
CA GLY A 195 -5.53 18.57 18.97
C GLY A 195 -5.77 17.47 20.00
N GLU A 196 -7.02 17.03 20.20
CA GLU A 196 -7.33 15.88 21.08
C GLU A 196 -6.68 14.58 20.56
N LEU A 197 -6.69 14.33 19.24
CA LEU A 197 -6.04 13.17 18.64
C LEU A 197 -4.51 13.18 18.86
N GLN A 198 -3.86 14.33 18.70
CA GLN A 198 -2.44 14.49 18.99
C GLN A 198 -2.12 14.10 20.44
N GLN A 199 -2.90 14.62 21.40
CA GLN A 199 -2.70 14.32 22.82
C GLN A 199 -2.89 12.83 23.12
N VAL A 200 -3.94 12.21 22.56
CA VAL A 200 -4.23 10.79 22.74
C VAL A 200 -3.09 9.91 22.21
N PHE A 201 -2.65 10.13 20.97
CA PHE A 201 -1.57 9.33 20.37
C PHE A 201 -0.22 9.59 21.06
N ALA A 202 0.05 10.83 21.50
CA ALA A 202 1.24 11.14 22.30
C ALA A 202 1.23 10.42 23.65
N GLU A 203 0.07 10.30 24.30
CA GLU A 203 -0.07 9.58 25.56
C GLU A 203 0.06 8.05 25.36
N TRP A 204 -0.57 7.50 24.32
CA TRP A 204 -0.42 6.07 23.98
C TRP A 204 1.04 5.71 23.70
N ASN A 205 1.81 6.64 23.12
CA ASN A 205 3.23 6.44 22.86
C ASN A 205 4.10 6.42 24.12
N LYS A 206 3.57 6.71 25.31
CA LYS A 206 4.30 6.57 26.58
C LYS A 206 4.11 5.20 27.24
N GLY A 207 3.16 4.40 26.73
CA GLY A 207 2.78 3.11 27.31
C GLY A 207 3.09 1.91 26.41
N GLU A 208 2.22 0.91 26.45
CA GLU A 208 2.42 -0.36 25.71
C GLU A 208 2.41 -0.21 24.17
N LEU A 209 1.87 0.89 23.65
CA LEU A 209 1.84 1.20 22.22
C LEU A 209 3.07 2.01 21.75
N LEU A 210 4.04 2.28 22.64
CA LEU A 210 5.31 2.95 22.31
C LEU A 210 5.92 2.33 21.04
N SER A 211 5.86 3.10 19.96
CA SER A 211 6.35 2.67 18.65
C SER A 211 6.53 3.87 17.73
N PHE A 212 7.43 3.72 16.75
CA PHE A 212 7.71 4.80 15.81
C PHE A 212 6.47 5.22 15.00
N LEU A 213 5.62 4.28 14.60
CA LEU A 213 4.40 4.60 13.84
C LEU A 213 3.39 5.40 14.67
N VAL A 214 3.29 5.16 15.99
CA VAL A 214 2.42 5.94 16.88
C VAL A 214 3.01 7.32 17.14
N GLU A 215 4.34 7.42 17.32
CA GLU A 215 5.09 8.68 17.44
C GLU A 215 4.83 9.61 16.25
N ILE A 216 5.11 9.17 15.02
CA ILE A 216 4.91 10.00 13.84
C ILE A 216 3.43 10.34 13.61
N THR A 217 2.51 9.49 14.05
CA THR A 217 1.07 9.75 13.95
C THR A 217 0.66 10.92 14.87
N ALA A 218 1.20 10.97 16.09
CA ALA A 218 1.00 12.11 16.98
C ALA A 218 1.55 13.41 16.35
N ASP A 219 2.77 13.36 15.80
CA ASP A 219 3.39 14.51 15.13
C ASP A 219 2.55 14.99 13.94
N ILE A 220 2.06 14.08 13.10
CA ILE A 220 1.22 14.40 11.93
C ILE A 220 -0.03 15.20 12.34
N PHE A 221 -0.68 14.84 13.45
CA PHE A 221 -1.87 15.58 13.92
C PHE A 221 -1.56 17.01 14.41
N SER A 222 -0.29 17.32 14.71
CA SER A 222 0.13 18.66 15.14
C SER A 222 0.41 19.62 13.97
N ILE A 223 0.62 19.09 12.75
CA ILE A 223 1.07 19.89 11.61
C ILE A 223 -0.09 20.70 11.02
N LYS A 224 0.02 22.02 11.10
CA LYS A 224 -0.86 22.96 10.40
C LYS A 224 -0.57 22.97 8.90
N ASP A 225 -1.60 23.20 8.10
CA ASP A 225 -1.42 23.42 6.66
C ASP A 225 -0.65 24.73 6.43
N ASP A 226 0.42 24.68 5.65
CA ASP A 226 1.24 25.85 5.31
C ASP A 226 0.64 26.67 4.15
N GLN A 227 -0.38 26.13 3.49
CA GLN A 227 -1.07 26.75 2.35
C GLN A 227 -2.51 27.19 2.65
N GLY A 228 -3.00 27.01 3.88
CA GLY A 228 -4.38 27.33 4.23
C GLY A 228 -4.73 27.13 5.70
N GLU A 229 -6.01 27.29 6.02
CA GLU A 229 -6.53 27.04 7.37
C GLU A 229 -6.73 25.54 7.65
N GLY A 230 -6.48 25.14 8.89
CA GLY A 230 -6.65 23.78 9.39
C GLY A 230 -5.33 23.02 9.51
N TYR A 231 -5.44 21.69 9.49
CA TYR A 231 -4.29 20.79 9.65
C TYR A 231 -3.94 20.13 8.32
N LEU A 232 -2.66 19.88 8.09
CA LEU A 232 -2.18 19.30 6.83
C LEU A 232 -2.80 17.93 6.57
N VAL A 233 -2.94 17.09 7.60
CA VAL A 233 -3.53 15.74 7.49
C VAL A 233 -4.94 15.75 6.90
N ASP A 234 -5.71 16.81 7.13
CA ASP A 234 -7.06 16.98 6.61
C ASP A 234 -7.05 17.38 5.11
N LYS A 235 -5.92 17.91 4.60
CA LYS A 235 -5.76 18.28 3.19
C LYS A 235 -5.14 17.16 2.34
N VAL A 236 -4.55 16.15 2.98
CA VAL A 236 -3.97 15.01 2.28
C VAL A 236 -5.07 14.19 1.61
N LEU A 237 -4.94 13.95 0.30
CA LEU A 237 -5.87 13.11 -0.44
C LEU A 237 -5.87 11.68 0.14
N ASP A 238 -7.05 11.14 0.43
CA ASP A 238 -7.30 9.80 0.97
C ASP A 238 -7.12 8.70 -0.11
N LYS A 239 -5.96 8.72 -0.76
CA LYS A 239 -5.56 7.78 -1.81
C LYS A 239 -4.12 7.33 -1.59
N THR A 240 -3.94 6.07 -1.22
CA THR A 240 -2.62 5.53 -0.85
C THR A 240 -2.01 4.72 -1.99
N GLY A 241 -0.76 5.01 -2.35
CA GLY A 241 0.04 4.18 -3.27
C GLY A 241 0.63 2.95 -2.60
N MET A 242 1.21 2.03 -3.39
CA MET A 242 1.95 0.88 -2.86
C MET A 242 3.12 0.48 -3.76
N LYS A 243 4.19 -0.06 -3.17
CA LYS A 243 5.42 -0.47 -3.87
C LYS A 243 5.54 -1.98 -4.11
N GLY A 244 4.43 -2.73 -3.99
CA GLY A 244 4.36 -4.17 -4.31
C GLY A 244 4.68 -5.15 -3.17
N THR A 245 5.54 -4.79 -2.21
CA THR A 245 5.99 -5.72 -1.13
C THR A 245 4.85 -6.27 -0.26
N GLY A 246 3.86 -5.45 0.12
CA GLY A 246 2.68 -5.94 0.86
C GLY A 246 1.85 -6.96 0.07
N LYS A 247 1.76 -6.81 -1.27
CA LYS A 247 1.10 -7.79 -2.16
C LYS A 247 1.85 -9.11 -2.18
N TRP A 248 3.18 -9.07 -2.19
CA TRP A 248 4.02 -10.27 -2.15
C TRP A 248 3.82 -11.07 -0.86
N THR A 249 3.68 -10.39 0.29
CA THR A 249 3.38 -11.05 1.57
C THR A 249 2.05 -11.80 1.53
N VAL A 250 0.99 -11.15 1.04
CA VAL A 250 -0.34 -11.80 0.88
C VAL A 250 -0.28 -12.96 -0.11
N GLN A 251 0.43 -12.80 -1.23
CA GLN A 251 0.63 -13.88 -2.19
C GLN A 251 1.34 -15.08 -1.55
N GLN A 252 2.34 -14.86 -0.70
CA GLN A 252 3.05 -15.95 -0.02
C GLN A 252 2.23 -16.55 1.12
N ALA A 253 1.42 -15.77 1.83
CA ALA A 253 0.46 -16.29 2.80
C ALA A 253 -0.50 -17.30 2.13
N ALA A 254 -1.07 -16.93 0.97
CA ALA A 254 -1.93 -17.80 0.19
C ALA A 254 -1.21 -19.07 -0.31
N GLU A 255 -0.01 -18.93 -0.89
CA GLU A 255 0.78 -20.07 -1.39
C GLU A 255 1.12 -21.07 -0.27
N LEU A 256 1.41 -20.56 0.92
CA LEU A 256 1.75 -21.37 2.10
C LEU A 256 0.50 -21.90 2.83
N SER A 257 -0.71 -21.55 2.38
CA SER A 257 -1.97 -21.82 3.10
C SER A 257 -1.97 -21.28 4.55
N VAL A 258 -1.35 -20.13 4.78
CA VAL A 258 -1.30 -19.43 6.07
C VAL A 258 -2.30 -18.27 6.06
N ALA A 259 -3.23 -18.25 7.02
CA ALA A 259 -4.19 -17.16 7.14
C ALA A 259 -3.51 -15.87 7.64
N ALA A 260 -3.62 -14.78 6.88
CA ALA A 260 -3.09 -13.46 7.24
C ALA A 260 -4.11 -12.31 7.02
N PRO A 261 -5.33 -12.45 7.56
CA PRO A 261 -6.46 -11.59 7.17
C PRO A 261 -6.28 -10.12 7.60
N THR A 262 -5.48 -9.82 8.63
CA THR A 262 -5.17 -8.44 9.04
C THR A 262 -4.28 -7.75 8.02
N ILE A 263 -3.24 -8.45 7.55
CA ILE A 263 -2.32 -7.95 6.52
C ILE A 263 -3.06 -7.83 5.18
N GLU A 264 -3.92 -8.79 4.84
CA GLU A 264 -4.80 -8.74 3.65
C GLU A 264 -5.74 -7.53 3.69
N ALA A 265 -6.45 -7.32 4.80
CA ALA A 265 -7.35 -6.19 5.00
C ALA A 265 -6.65 -4.83 4.81
N SER A 266 -5.38 -4.73 5.22
CA SER A 266 -4.57 -3.53 4.99
C SER A 266 -4.28 -3.25 3.51
N LEU A 267 -4.19 -4.30 2.70
CA LEU A 267 -3.97 -4.19 1.26
C LEU A 267 -5.28 -3.82 0.54
N ASP A 268 -6.38 -4.45 0.91
CA ASP A 268 -7.71 -4.13 0.39
C ASP A 268 -8.12 -2.69 0.69
N SER A 269 -7.83 -2.21 1.90
CA SER A 269 -8.08 -0.81 2.30
C SER A 269 -7.34 0.18 1.40
N ARG A 270 -6.10 -0.15 1.02
CA ARG A 270 -5.30 0.67 0.07
C ARG A 270 -5.91 0.60 -1.33
N PHE A 271 -6.31 -0.58 -1.81
CA PHE A 271 -6.99 -0.71 -3.10
C PHE A 271 -8.27 0.13 -3.17
N LEU A 272 -9.11 0.04 -2.14
CA LEU A 272 -10.36 0.82 -2.04
C LEU A 272 -10.10 2.33 -1.93
N SER A 273 -9.05 2.75 -1.22
CA SER A 273 -8.64 4.17 -1.20
C SER A 273 -8.29 4.67 -2.60
N GLY A 274 -7.73 3.80 -3.44
CA GLY A 274 -7.40 4.02 -4.86
C GLY A 274 -8.60 4.41 -5.72
N LEU A 275 -9.79 3.86 -5.42
CA LEU A 275 -11.05 4.06 -6.13
C LEU A 275 -11.80 5.34 -5.69
N LYS A 276 -11.07 6.45 -5.47
CA LYS A 276 -11.62 7.68 -4.89
C LYS A 276 -12.84 8.23 -5.64
N ASP A 277 -12.76 8.35 -6.96
CA ASP A 277 -13.86 8.89 -7.77
C ASP A 277 -15.14 8.03 -7.67
N GLU A 278 -14.99 6.70 -7.63
CA GLU A 278 -16.10 5.77 -7.43
C GLU A 278 -16.70 5.90 -6.02
N ARG A 279 -15.87 6.00 -4.98
CA ARG A 279 -16.34 6.19 -3.59
C ARG A 279 -17.13 7.49 -3.44
N VAL A 280 -16.67 8.58 -4.05
CA VAL A 280 -17.39 9.86 -4.08
C VAL A 280 -18.75 9.70 -4.76
N ALA A 281 -18.83 8.98 -5.88
CA ALA A 281 -20.10 8.71 -6.55
C ALA A 281 -21.03 7.83 -5.68
N ALA A 282 -20.50 6.75 -5.10
CA ALA A 282 -21.24 5.83 -4.24
C ALA A 282 -21.81 6.51 -2.98
N SER A 283 -21.08 7.43 -2.37
CA SER A 283 -21.52 8.15 -1.16
C SER A 283 -22.77 9.00 -1.35
N LYS A 284 -23.03 9.46 -2.58
CA LYS A 284 -24.24 10.22 -2.92
C LYS A 284 -25.47 9.32 -3.05
N ILE A 285 -25.26 8.02 -3.26
CA ILE A 285 -26.30 7.02 -3.51
C ILE A 285 -26.66 6.29 -2.21
N PHE A 286 -25.68 5.95 -1.36
CA PHE A 286 -25.86 5.11 -0.18
C PHE A 286 -25.88 5.93 1.13
N GLN A 287 -27.05 6.41 1.54
CA GLN A 287 -27.30 7.06 2.84
C GLN A 287 -28.13 6.12 3.74
N GLY A 288 -27.79 5.96 5.02
CA GLY A 288 -28.50 5.03 5.91
C GLY A 288 -28.62 5.52 7.34
N ASP A 289 -29.77 5.22 7.96
CA ASP A 289 -30.03 5.38 9.39
C ASP A 289 -29.40 4.22 10.17
N TYR A 290 -28.59 4.52 11.18
CA TYR A 290 -28.01 3.51 12.05
C TYR A 290 -28.57 3.64 13.47
N SER A 291 -29.34 2.65 13.88
CA SER A 291 -29.67 2.40 15.28
C SER A 291 -29.77 0.90 15.50
N SER A 292 -29.28 0.39 16.62
CA SER A 292 -29.72 -0.92 17.10
C SER A 292 -29.53 -1.06 18.60
N GLY A 293 -30.57 -0.69 19.35
CA GLY A 293 -30.73 -0.99 20.77
C GLY A 293 -31.82 -2.04 20.98
N GLU A 294 -31.73 -3.22 20.37
CA GLU A 294 -32.76 -4.27 20.55
C GLU A 294 -32.20 -5.67 20.87
N THR A 295 -32.93 -6.37 21.75
CA THR A 295 -32.78 -7.79 22.09
C THR A 295 -33.36 -8.70 21.01
N VAL A 296 -32.65 -9.77 20.65
CA VAL A 296 -32.92 -10.58 19.45
C VAL A 296 -33.77 -11.83 19.74
N ASP A 297 -34.91 -11.96 19.05
CA ASP A 297 -35.73 -13.18 18.96
C ASP A 297 -35.13 -14.20 17.96
N LYS A 298 -35.37 -15.51 18.17
CA LYS A 298 -34.82 -16.60 17.35
C LYS A 298 -35.33 -16.58 15.91
N ALA A 299 -36.60 -16.27 15.68
CA ALA A 299 -37.13 -16.17 14.32
C ALA A 299 -36.53 -14.94 13.59
N GLN A 300 -36.38 -13.83 14.31
CA GLN A 300 -35.70 -12.63 13.82
C GLN A 300 -34.23 -12.90 13.49
N LEU A 301 -33.50 -13.66 14.31
CA LEU A 301 -32.11 -14.02 14.05
C LEU A 301 -31.95 -14.86 12.77
N ILE A 302 -32.80 -15.87 12.57
CA ILE A 302 -32.75 -16.71 11.36
C ILE A 302 -32.96 -15.85 10.11
N GLU A 303 -33.94 -14.95 10.15
CA GLU A 303 -34.22 -14.04 9.05
C GLU A 303 -33.09 -13.02 8.84
N ASP A 304 -32.52 -12.50 9.92
CA ASP A 304 -31.39 -11.58 9.83
C ASP A 304 -30.14 -12.28 9.25
N VAL A 305 -29.85 -13.52 9.65
CA VAL A 305 -28.75 -14.33 9.09
C VAL A 305 -28.98 -14.59 7.60
N ARG A 306 -30.22 -14.87 7.18
CA ARG A 306 -30.59 -15.02 5.77
C ARG A 306 -30.31 -13.74 4.98
N LYS A 307 -30.73 -12.58 5.51
CA LYS A 307 -30.49 -11.26 4.92
C LYS A 307 -29.00 -10.92 4.84
N ALA A 308 -28.26 -11.17 5.93
CA ALA A 308 -26.81 -10.97 6.02
C ALA A 308 -26.04 -11.81 5.01
N LEU A 309 -26.38 -13.11 4.90
CA LEU A 309 -25.79 -14.02 3.94
C LEU A 309 -26.05 -13.57 2.50
N TYR A 310 -27.27 -13.11 2.20
CA TYR A 310 -27.63 -12.63 0.87
C TYR A 310 -26.83 -11.37 0.50
N ALA A 311 -26.76 -10.38 1.39
CA ALA A 311 -25.98 -9.15 1.16
C ALA A 311 -24.48 -9.43 1.01
N SER A 312 -23.94 -10.35 1.82
CA SER A 312 -22.55 -10.79 1.72
C SER A 312 -22.24 -11.46 0.39
N LYS A 313 -23.17 -12.28 -0.13
CA LYS A 313 -23.04 -12.89 -1.46
C LYS A 313 -22.98 -11.83 -2.57
N ILE A 314 -23.82 -10.79 -2.51
CA ILE A 314 -23.76 -9.69 -3.50
C ILE A 314 -22.35 -9.08 -3.54
N CYS A 315 -21.74 -8.82 -2.37
CA CYS A 315 -20.39 -8.29 -2.28
C CYS A 315 -19.34 -9.22 -2.89
N SER A 316 -19.44 -10.54 -2.62
CA SER A 316 -18.53 -11.53 -3.20
C SER A 316 -18.60 -11.58 -4.74
N TYR A 317 -19.81 -11.56 -5.32
CA TYR A 317 -19.96 -11.48 -6.77
C TYR A 317 -19.46 -10.15 -7.34
N ALA A 318 -19.73 -9.04 -6.66
CA ALA A 318 -19.23 -7.73 -7.07
C ALA A 318 -17.70 -7.71 -7.16
N GLN A 319 -17.01 -8.23 -6.14
CA GLN A 319 -15.55 -8.35 -6.11
C GLN A 319 -15.04 -9.26 -7.23
N GLY A 320 -15.64 -10.45 -7.41
CA GLY A 320 -15.25 -11.39 -8.46
C GLY A 320 -15.40 -10.82 -9.86
N MET A 321 -16.53 -10.15 -10.14
CA MET A 321 -16.76 -9.49 -11.44
C MET A 321 -15.77 -8.35 -11.69
N ASN A 322 -15.43 -7.56 -10.67
CA ASN A 322 -14.44 -6.50 -10.78
C ASN A 322 -13.05 -7.03 -11.09
N ILE A 323 -12.63 -8.14 -10.47
CA ILE A 323 -11.34 -8.79 -10.76
C ILE A 323 -11.29 -9.24 -12.22
N ILE A 324 -12.36 -9.85 -12.71
CA ILE A 324 -12.48 -10.29 -14.11
C ILE A 324 -12.44 -9.09 -15.06
N LYS A 325 -13.21 -8.03 -14.76
CA LYS A 325 -13.21 -6.78 -15.54
C LYS A 325 -11.82 -6.18 -15.60
N ALA A 326 -11.17 -6.00 -14.44
CA ALA A 326 -9.84 -5.43 -14.34
C ALA A 326 -8.82 -6.23 -15.14
N LYS A 327 -8.87 -7.56 -15.07
CA LYS A 327 -7.94 -8.42 -15.82
C LYS A 327 -8.24 -8.43 -17.32
N SER A 328 -9.52 -8.42 -17.69
CA SER A 328 -9.96 -8.30 -19.08
C SER A 328 -9.46 -7.00 -19.71
N THR A 329 -9.57 -5.88 -18.99
CA THR A 329 -9.04 -4.57 -19.41
C THR A 329 -7.52 -4.59 -19.50
N GLU A 330 -6.81 -5.11 -18.49
CA GLU A 330 -5.33 -5.21 -18.48
C GLU A 330 -4.80 -6.00 -19.69
N LYS A 331 -5.51 -7.05 -20.09
CA LYS A 331 -5.07 -7.97 -21.16
C LYS A 331 -5.74 -7.72 -22.51
N GLY A 332 -6.65 -6.76 -22.61
CA GLY A 332 -7.41 -6.49 -23.83
C GLY A 332 -8.31 -7.65 -24.27
N TRP A 333 -8.83 -8.46 -23.33
CA TRP A 333 -9.62 -9.65 -23.65
C TRP A 333 -11.05 -9.34 -24.11
N GLY A 334 -11.59 -8.16 -23.78
CA GLY A 334 -12.95 -7.78 -24.17
C GLY A 334 -14.05 -8.68 -23.60
N LEU A 335 -13.81 -9.29 -22.42
CA LEU A 335 -14.76 -10.21 -21.78
C LEU A 335 -16.10 -9.50 -21.45
N ASN A 336 -17.20 -10.10 -21.88
CA ASN A 336 -18.56 -9.64 -21.58
C ASN A 336 -19.05 -10.24 -20.25
N LEU A 337 -19.12 -9.41 -19.20
CA LEU A 337 -19.48 -9.84 -17.85
C LEU A 337 -20.92 -10.40 -17.75
N GLY A 338 -21.86 -9.87 -18.54
CA GLY A 338 -23.22 -10.38 -18.61
C GLY A 338 -23.27 -11.79 -19.21
N GLU A 339 -22.52 -12.04 -20.28
CA GLU A 339 -22.41 -13.37 -20.88
C GLU A 339 -21.66 -14.36 -19.98
N LEU A 340 -20.64 -13.92 -19.25
CA LEU A 340 -20.00 -14.75 -18.22
C LEU A 340 -21.00 -15.18 -17.13
N ALA A 341 -21.83 -14.25 -16.63
CA ALA A 341 -22.90 -14.58 -15.69
C ALA A 341 -23.93 -15.56 -16.28
N ARG A 342 -24.28 -15.42 -17.56
CA ARG A 342 -25.18 -16.34 -18.27
C ARG A 342 -24.58 -17.74 -18.42
N ILE A 343 -23.30 -17.84 -18.78
CA ILE A 343 -22.59 -19.14 -18.89
C ILE A 343 -22.58 -19.84 -17.53
N TRP A 344 -22.34 -19.09 -16.46
CA TRP A 344 -22.31 -19.66 -15.11
C TRP A 344 -23.65 -20.18 -14.61
N LYS A 345 -24.77 -19.62 -15.12
CA LYS A 345 -26.14 -19.95 -14.71
C LYS A 345 -26.49 -21.43 -14.84
N GLY A 346 -25.95 -22.10 -15.85
CA GLY A 346 -26.29 -23.51 -16.16
C GLY A 346 -25.15 -24.33 -16.74
N GLY A 347 -24.04 -23.70 -17.16
CA GLY A 347 -22.85 -24.35 -17.68
C GLY A 347 -21.71 -24.51 -16.66
N CYS A 348 -21.84 -23.96 -15.44
CA CYS A 348 -20.91 -24.20 -14.34
C CYS A 348 -21.65 -24.45 -13.00
N ILE A 349 -20.89 -24.83 -11.95
CA ILE A 349 -21.39 -25.30 -10.63
C ILE A 349 -22.32 -24.29 -9.93
N ILE A 350 -22.27 -23.00 -10.30
CA ILE A 350 -23.07 -21.93 -9.68
C ILE A 350 -24.50 -21.93 -10.24
N ARG A 351 -25.36 -22.81 -9.73
CA ARG A 351 -26.81 -22.80 -10.05
C ARG A 351 -27.54 -21.84 -9.11
N ALA A 352 -27.63 -20.57 -9.49
CA ALA A 352 -28.35 -19.57 -8.72
C ALA A 352 -29.22 -18.69 -9.63
N SER A 353 -30.51 -18.55 -9.28
CA SER A 353 -31.40 -17.52 -9.86
C SER A 353 -30.83 -16.10 -9.72
N PHE A 354 -29.90 -15.93 -8.77
CA PHE A 354 -29.09 -14.74 -8.57
C PHE A 354 -28.30 -14.32 -9.82
N LEU A 355 -27.77 -15.26 -10.62
CA LEU A 355 -26.96 -14.93 -11.81
C LEU A 355 -27.77 -14.29 -12.94
N ASP A 356 -29.09 -14.57 -13.02
CA ASP A 356 -29.98 -13.85 -13.94
C ASP A 356 -30.06 -12.37 -13.63
N ARG A 357 -30.03 -12.03 -12.34
CA ARG A 357 -30.06 -10.64 -11.89
C ARG A 357 -28.75 -9.94 -12.22
N ILE A 358 -27.61 -10.61 -12.05
CA ILE A 358 -26.30 -10.07 -12.46
C ILE A 358 -26.26 -9.85 -13.97
N LYS A 359 -26.73 -10.84 -14.77
CA LYS A 359 -26.82 -10.68 -16.22
C LYS A 359 -27.68 -9.46 -16.57
N LYS A 360 -28.89 -9.34 -15.99
CA LYS A 360 -29.78 -8.20 -16.24
C LYS A 360 -29.13 -6.86 -15.87
N ALA A 361 -28.36 -6.80 -14.77
CA ALA A 361 -27.62 -5.59 -14.42
C ALA A 361 -26.62 -5.20 -15.52
N TYR A 362 -25.80 -6.13 -15.99
CA TYR A 362 -24.86 -5.85 -17.10
C TYR A 362 -25.52 -5.70 -18.48
N ASP A 363 -26.70 -6.29 -18.70
CA ASP A 363 -27.50 -6.03 -19.91
C ASP A 363 -28.05 -4.59 -19.90
N ARG A 364 -28.45 -4.08 -18.72
CA ARG A 364 -28.87 -2.68 -18.55
C ARG A 364 -27.70 -1.72 -18.73
N ASN A 365 -26.54 -2.06 -18.17
CA ASN A 365 -25.34 -1.23 -18.27
C ASN A 365 -24.08 -2.12 -18.32
N GLY A 366 -23.59 -2.38 -19.53
CA GLY A 366 -22.37 -3.18 -19.75
C GLY A 366 -21.10 -2.53 -19.17
N GLU A 367 -21.13 -1.22 -18.94
CA GLU A 367 -20.01 -0.44 -18.41
C GLU A 367 -20.05 -0.28 -16.88
N LEU A 368 -21.00 -0.91 -16.19
CA LEU A 368 -21.12 -0.91 -14.72
C LEU A 368 -19.74 -1.02 -14.06
N ALA A 369 -19.37 0.02 -13.30
CA ALA A 369 -18.10 0.06 -12.60
C ALA A 369 -18.04 -1.04 -11.52
N ASN A 370 -19.19 -1.33 -10.90
CA ASN A 370 -19.33 -2.31 -9.84
C ASN A 370 -20.78 -2.82 -9.81
N LEU A 371 -20.98 -4.09 -9.47
CA LEU A 371 -22.34 -4.63 -9.30
C LEU A 371 -23.11 -3.93 -8.16
N LEU A 372 -22.42 -3.42 -7.15
CA LEU A 372 -23.03 -2.75 -6.00
C LEU A 372 -23.78 -1.47 -6.38
N ILE A 373 -23.41 -0.79 -7.47
CA ILE A 373 -24.03 0.47 -7.91
C ILE A 373 -25.18 0.27 -8.89
N ASP A 374 -25.51 -0.97 -9.26
CA ASP A 374 -26.74 -1.24 -10.00
C ASP A 374 -27.97 -0.95 -9.10
N PRO A 375 -29.00 -0.24 -9.59
CA PRO A 375 -30.14 0.18 -8.76
C PRO A 375 -30.87 -0.95 -8.02
N GLU A 376 -31.01 -2.13 -8.64
CA GLU A 376 -31.70 -3.25 -7.98
C GLU A 376 -30.82 -3.87 -6.88
N PHE A 377 -29.52 -4.01 -7.13
CA PHE A 377 -28.58 -4.54 -6.14
C PHE A 377 -28.32 -3.56 -4.99
N ALA A 378 -28.28 -2.26 -5.29
CA ALA A 378 -28.19 -1.19 -4.30
C ALA A 378 -29.36 -1.26 -3.32
N GLN A 379 -30.60 -1.31 -3.83
CA GLN A 379 -31.80 -1.42 -2.98
C GLN A 379 -31.77 -2.68 -2.11
N GLU A 380 -31.40 -3.83 -2.68
CA GLU A 380 -31.34 -5.10 -1.94
C GLU A 380 -30.38 -5.06 -0.76
N ILE A 381 -29.22 -4.43 -0.93
CA ILE A 381 -28.24 -4.24 0.16
C ILE A 381 -28.78 -3.27 1.20
N MET A 382 -29.37 -2.15 0.77
CA MET A 382 -29.92 -1.14 1.69
C MET A 382 -31.04 -1.71 2.56
N ASP A 383 -31.93 -2.53 2.00
CA ASP A 383 -33.00 -3.21 2.74
C ASP A 383 -32.49 -4.20 3.79
N ARG A 384 -31.25 -4.70 3.61
CA ARG A 384 -30.66 -5.80 4.39
C ARG A 384 -29.54 -5.34 5.32
N GLN A 385 -29.00 -4.14 5.13
CA GLN A 385 -27.83 -3.69 5.88
C GLN A 385 -28.06 -3.67 7.39
N ALA A 386 -29.27 -3.33 7.85
CA ALA A 386 -29.57 -3.29 9.29
C ALA A 386 -29.53 -4.70 9.89
N ALA A 387 -30.18 -5.67 9.23
CA ALA A 387 -30.13 -7.08 9.60
C ALA A 387 -28.69 -7.64 9.53
N TRP A 388 -27.96 -7.25 8.49
CA TRP A 388 -26.57 -7.64 8.30
C TRP A 388 -25.66 -7.15 9.43
N ARG A 389 -25.80 -5.88 9.83
CA ARG A 389 -25.11 -5.29 10.98
C ARG A 389 -25.47 -6.00 12.27
N ARG A 390 -26.77 -6.23 12.53
CA ARG A 390 -27.21 -6.97 13.71
C ARG A 390 -26.58 -8.35 13.79
N VAL A 391 -26.52 -9.09 12.69
CA VAL A 391 -25.88 -10.42 12.65
C VAL A 391 -24.39 -10.32 12.92
N VAL A 392 -23.68 -9.40 12.28
CA VAL A 392 -22.23 -9.25 12.47
C VAL A 392 -21.93 -8.79 13.90
N CYS A 393 -22.63 -7.78 14.42
CA CYS A 393 -22.47 -7.30 15.80
C CYS A 393 -22.87 -8.37 16.83
N LEU A 394 -23.97 -9.09 16.64
CA LEU A 394 -24.39 -10.17 17.53
C LEU A 394 -23.37 -11.31 17.50
N ALA A 395 -22.90 -11.71 16.32
CA ALA A 395 -21.88 -12.74 16.17
C ALA A 395 -20.59 -12.32 16.89
N ILE A 396 -20.13 -11.08 16.69
CA ILE A 396 -18.97 -10.51 17.37
C ILE A 396 -19.18 -10.49 18.89
N ASN A 397 -20.33 -10.04 19.40
CA ASN A 397 -20.59 -9.99 20.84
C ASN A 397 -20.65 -11.37 21.49
N ASN A 398 -21.03 -12.41 20.74
CA ASN A 398 -21.09 -13.79 21.22
C ASN A 398 -19.83 -14.61 20.87
N GLY A 399 -18.77 -13.98 20.38
CA GLY A 399 -17.52 -14.66 20.03
C GLY A 399 -17.65 -15.64 18.86
N VAL A 400 -18.62 -15.42 17.97
CA VAL A 400 -18.83 -16.17 16.74
C VAL A 400 -18.16 -15.41 15.59
N SER A 401 -17.12 -16.02 15.01
CA SER A 401 -16.44 -15.48 13.84
C SER A 401 -17.31 -15.63 12.57
N THR A 402 -17.57 -14.52 11.88
CA THR A 402 -18.31 -14.48 10.60
C THR A 402 -17.51 -13.71 9.53
N PRO A 403 -16.28 -14.14 9.18
CA PRO A 403 -15.34 -13.34 8.39
C PRO A 403 -15.89 -13.00 7.00
N GLY A 404 -16.56 -13.94 6.33
CA GLY A 404 -17.19 -13.68 5.04
C GLY A 404 -18.27 -12.60 5.11
N MET A 405 -19.04 -12.54 6.20
CA MET A 405 -20.08 -11.53 6.39
C MET A 405 -19.53 -10.20 6.90
N SER A 406 -18.58 -10.23 7.83
CA SER A 406 -17.96 -9.02 8.38
C SER A 406 -17.07 -8.32 7.36
N THR A 407 -16.27 -9.07 6.59
CA THR A 407 -15.41 -8.50 5.54
C THR A 407 -16.23 -8.02 4.34
N SER A 408 -17.31 -8.72 3.99
CA SER A 408 -18.24 -8.22 2.98
C SER A 408 -18.93 -6.93 3.44
N LEU A 409 -19.28 -6.82 4.74
CA LEU A 409 -19.89 -5.61 5.32
C LEU A 409 -18.90 -4.46 5.33
N ALA A 410 -17.64 -4.74 5.73
CA ALA A 410 -16.55 -3.78 5.68
C ALA A 410 -16.25 -3.34 4.23
N TYR A 411 -16.28 -4.25 3.24
CA TYR A 411 -16.16 -3.90 1.83
C TYR A 411 -17.28 -2.95 1.38
N PHE A 412 -18.53 -3.24 1.74
CA PHE A 412 -19.67 -2.35 1.45
C PHE A 412 -19.51 -0.98 2.13
N ASP A 413 -19.15 -0.93 3.41
CA ASP A 413 -18.96 0.31 4.18
C ASP A 413 -17.80 1.16 3.65
N SER A 414 -16.68 0.52 3.31
CA SER A 414 -15.53 1.17 2.68
C SER A 414 -15.86 1.70 1.28
N TYR A 415 -16.75 1.02 0.54
CA TYR A 415 -17.14 1.43 -0.81
C TYR A 415 -18.08 2.64 -0.80
N ARG A 416 -18.93 2.78 0.23
CA ARG A 416 -20.00 3.80 0.28
C ARG A 416 -19.67 5.11 1.01
N ARG A 417 -18.53 5.20 1.72
CA ARG A 417 -18.15 6.43 2.46
C ARG A 417 -17.34 7.41 1.61
N ASP A 418 -17.74 8.69 1.64
CA ASP A 418 -16.90 9.83 1.26
C ASP A 418 -16.67 10.74 2.48
N ARG A 419 -15.45 11.27 2.65
CA ARG A 419 -15.16 12.28 3.67
C ARG A 419 -15.56 13.65 3.11
N GLN A 420 -16.77 14.11 3.42
CA GLN A 420 -17.18 15.48 3.08
C GLN A 420 -16.54 16.49 4.03
N PHE A 421 -15.74 17.40 3.48
CA PHE A 421 -15.28 18.60 4.18
C PHE A 421 -16.36 19.68 4.13
N PHE A 422 -16.69 20.26 5.30
CA PHE A 422 -17.45 21.51 5.39
C PHE A 422 -16.65 22.62 4.71
N LEU A 423 -17.14 23.12 3.57
CA LEU A 423 -16.58 24.28 2.87
C LEU A 423 -17.47 25.49 3.13
N VAL A 424 -16.94 26.47 3.87
CA VAL A 424 -17.49 27.82 3.97
C VAL A 424 -17.24 28.53 2.63
N GLN A 425 -18.30 28.97 1.96
CA GLN A 425 -18.22 29.77 0.73
C GLN A 425 -17.87 31.23 1.05
N LEU A 426 -16.78 31.74 0.46
CA LEU A 426 -16.57 33.16 0.25
C LEU A 426 -16.31 33.41 -1.24
N GLY A 427 -17.18 34.20 -1.86
CA GLY A 427 -17.09 34.56 -3.27
C GLY A 427 -16.27 35.84 -3.49
N ALA A 428 -15.57 35.91 -4.62
CA ALA A 428 -15.16 37.18 -5.22
C ALA A 428 -14.89 37.02 -6.74
N LYS A 429 -15.40 37.99 -7.51
CA LYS A 429 -15.26 38.14 -8.97
C LYS A 429 -13.98 38.93 -9.32
N SER A 430 -13.33 38.60 -10.44
CA SER A 430 -12.59 39.56 -11.29
C SER A 430 -12.37 38.94 -12.69
N ARG A 431 -13.02 39.47 -13.74
CA ARG A 431 -12.61 40.53 -14.70
C ARG A 431 -11.33 40.23 -15.49
N LEU A 432 -11.55 39.83 -16.75
CA LEU A 432 -10.62 39.82 -17.88
C LEU A 432 -10.22 41.26 -18.30
N HIS A 433 -8.97 41.45 -18.75
CA HIS A 433 -8.62 42.45 -19.78
C HIS A 433 -7.39 42.06 -20.63
N GLN A 434 -7.28 42.75 -21.76
CA GLN A 434 -6.70 42.42 -23.07
C GLN A 434 -5.17 42.42 -23.25
N LYS A 435 -4.74 41.58 -24.21
CA LYS A 435 -3.78 41.75 -25.35
C LYS A 435 -2.70 42.85 -25.30
N SER A 436 -1.47 42.46 -25.66
CA SER A 436 -0.55 43.28 -26.46
C SER A 436 0.29 42.44 -27.45
N ARG A 437 0.71 43.08 -28.53
CA ARG A 437 1.33 42.53 -29.76
C ARG A 437 2.86 42.49 -29.69
N GLY A 438 3.44 41.40 -30.22
CA GLY A 438 4.48 41.38 -31.26
C GLY A 438 5.94 41.72 -30.89
N LYS A 439 6.85 40.76 -31.11
CA LYS A 439 8.23 40.98 -31.57
C LYS A 439 8.78 39.71 -32.23
N ARG A 440 9.24 39.80 -33.48
CA ARG A 440 10.04 38.77 -34.16
C ARG A 440 11.40 38.69 -33.47
N TYR A 441 11.71 37.58 -32.83
CA TYR A 441 13.05 37.24 -32.35
C TYR A 441 13.70 36.25 -33.33
N LYS A 442 14.95 36.51 -33.71
CA LYS A 442 15.84 35.49 -34.30
C LYS A 442 15.88 34.31 -33.31
N MET A 443 15.32 33.17 -33.69
CA MET A 443 15.21 32.01 -32.80
C MET A 443 16.60 31.43 -32.52
N ALA A 444 17.03 31.48 -31.26
CA ALA A 444 18.03 30.57 -30.76
C ALA A 444 17.35 29.18 -30.68
N LEU A 445 17.78 28.25 -31.52
CA LEU A 445 17.24 26.90 -31.52
C LEU A 445 17.74 26.17 -30.26
N THR A 446 16.82 25.72 -29.41
CA THR A 446 17.11 24.91 -28.22
C THR A 446 17.17 23.43 -28.61
N ARG A 447 17.83 22.58 -27.82
CA ARG A 447 17.87 21.12 -28.09
C ARG A 447 16.73 20.34 -27.42
N ILE A 448 16.09 20.92 -26.41
CA ILE A 448 15.07 20.25 -25.59
C ILE A 448 13.90 21.21 -25.40
N GLY A 449 12.69 20.72 -25.62
CA GLY A 449 11.45 21.41 -25.25
C GLY A 449 10.78 20.75 -24.05
N LEU A 450 10.12 21.54 -23.21
CA LEU A 450 9.29 21.04 -22.11
C LEU A 450 7.86 21.60 -22.20
N ALA A 451 6.88 20.70 -22.29
CA ALA A 451 5.46 21.00 -22.33
C ALA A 451 4.78 20.62 -21.01
N GLY A 452 4.22 21.60 -20.29
CA GLY A 452 3.57 21.41 -19.00
C GLY A 452 4.37 22.03 -17.86
N LEU A 453 3.94 23.22 -17.39
CA LEU A 453 4.65 24.05 -16.40
C LEU A 453 3.92 24.12 -15.06
N ALA A 454 3.41 22.98 -14.59
CA ALA A 454 3.08 22.82 -13.17
C ALA A 454 4.37 22.78 -12.33
N VAL A 455 4.27 22.61 -11.00
CA VAL A 455 5.42 22.70 -10.07
C VAL A 455 6.64 21.89 -10.54
N MET A 456 6.45 20.62 -10.93
CA MET A 456 7.56 19.78 -11.40
C MET A 456 8.12 20.22 -12.75
N GLY A 457 7.26 20.57 -13.71
CA GLY A 457 7.71 20.99 -15.03
C GLY A 457 8.40 22.35 -15.03
N GLN A 458 7.93 23.28 -14.20
CA GLN A 458 8.59 24.56 -13.96
C GLN A 458 9.97 24.36 -13.32
N ASN A 459 10.07 23.55 -12.26
CA ASN A 459 11.36 23.29 -11.60
C ASN A 459 12.32 22.53 -12.52
N LEU A 460 11.84 21.57 -13.32
CA LEU A 460 12.68 20.86 -14.29
C LEU A 460 13.21 21.82 -15.37
N ALA A 461 12.37 22.71 -15.89
CA ALA A 461 12.81 23.69 -16.87
C ALA A 461 13.86 24.67 -16.31
N LEU A 462 13.65 25.16 -15.08
CA LEU A 462 14.60 26.04 -14.40
C LEU A 462 15.92 25.31 -14.11
N ASN A 463 15.88 24.07 -13.64
CA ASN A 463 17.08 23.27 -13.38
C ASN A 463 17.88 23.01 -14.68
N ILE A 464 17.21 22.72 -15.79
CA ILE A 464 17.88 22.52 -17.09
C ILE A 464 18.58 23.83 -17.51
N ALA A 465 17.89 24.96 -17.38
CA ALA A 465 18.43 26.27 -17.73
C ALA A 465 19.57 26.71 -16.80
N GLU A 466 19.48 26.45 -15.49
CA GLU A 466 20.52 26.74 -14.49
C GLU A 466 21.83 26.00 -14.79
N LYS A 467 21.75 24.80 -15.38
CA LYS A 467 22.91 24.04 -15.85
C LYS A 467 23.46 24.51 -17.20
N GLY A 468 23.00 25.66 -17.71
CA GLY A 468 23.49 26.29 -18.93
C GLY A 468 22.95 25.68 -20.22
N PHE A 469 21.97 24.77 -20.15
CA PHE A 469 21.34 24.19 -21.33
C PHE A 469 20.13 25.02 -21.77
N PRO A 470 20.15 25.60 -22.99
CA PRO A 470 19.01 26.32 -23.52
C PRO A 470 17.76 25.43 -23.62
N ILE A 471 16.65 25.86 -23.01
CA ILE A 471 15.39 25.11 -23.01
C ILE A 471 14.22 25.97 -23.45
N SER A 472 13.41 25.42 -24.35
CA SER A 472 12.13 26.01 -24.72
C SER A 472 11.03 25.44 -23.82
N VAL A 473 10.09 26.27 -23.38
CA VAL A 473 8.96 25.84 -22.56
C VAL A 473 7.62 26.26 -23.13
N TYR A 474 6.63 25.41 -22.95
CA TYR A 474 5.24 25.65 -23.33
C TYR A 474 4.29 25.16 -22.25
N ASN A 475 3.18 25.87 -22.07
CA ASN A 475 2.07 25.42 -21.24
C ASN A 475 0.76 25.97 -21.76
N ARG A 476 -0.32 25.17 -21.67
CA ARG A 476 -1.66 25.61 -22.12
C ARG A 476 -2.14 26.87 -21.40
N THR A 477 -1.83 27.00 -20.11
CA THR A 477 -2.07 28.22 -19.35
C THR A 477 -0.86 29.14 -19.54
N THR A 478 -1.02 30.18 -20.37
CA THR A 478 0.07 31.09 -20.76
C THR A 478 0.69 31.83 -19.59
N SER A 479 -0.09 32.17 -18.55
CA SER A 479 0.46 32.81 -17.34
C SER A 479 1.54 31.98 -16.64
N LYS A 480 1.48 30.64 -16.73
CA LYS A 480 2.53 29.77 -16.19
C LYS A 480 3.83 29.82 -16.99
N VAL A 481 3.73 30.09 -18.30
CA VAL A 481 4.90 30.37 -19.14
C VAL A 481 5.54 31.68 -18.68
N ASP A 482 4.73 32.73 -18.50
CA ASP A 482 5.21 34.04 -18.07
C ASP A 482 5.86 33.99 -16.68
N GLU A 483 5.22 33.34 -15.71
CA GLU A 483 5.76 33.11 -14.36
C GLU A 483 7.11 32.40 -14.40
N THR A 484 7.24 31.37 -15.23
CA THR A 484 8.47 30.58 -15.35
C THR A 484 9.60 31.39 -16.00
N VAL A 485 9.30 32.15 -17.05
CA VAL A 485 10.29 33.03 -17.72
C VAL A 485 10.72 34.17 -16.79
N GLN A 486 9.80 34.76 -16.03
CA GLN A 486 10.14 35.79 -15.04
C GLN A 486 11.03 35.23 -13.92
N ARG A 487 10.71 34.03 -13.43
CA ARG A 487 11.54 33.35 -12.43
C ARG A 487 12.95 33.05 -12.96
N ALA A 488 13.08 32.57 -14.19
CA ALA A 488 14.37 32.36 -14.86
C ALA A 488 15.19 33.66 -15.01
N LYS A 489 14.54 34.81 -15.20
CA LYS A 489 15.22 36.12 -15.22
C LYS A 489 15.75 36.52 -13.86
N LEU A 490 14.96 36.31 -12.80
CA LEU A 490 15.35 36.62 -11.43
C LEU A 490 16.47 35.71 -10.93
N GLU A 491 16.49 34.44 -11.35
CA GLU A 491 17.48 33.42 -10.99
C GLU A 491 18.74 33.48 -11.87
N GLY A 492 19.21 34.69 -12.22
CA GLY A 492 20.48 34.88 -12.93
C GLY A 492 20.38 34.89 -14.46
N ASN A 493 19.23 35.27 -15.01
CA ASN A 493 18.98 35.37 -16.46
C ASN A 493 19.26 34.07 -17.22
N LEU A 494 18.67 32.98 -16.71
CA LEU A 494 18.85 31.62 -17.23
C LEU A 494 18.38 31.51 -18.70
N PRO A 495 19.01 30.64 -19.53
CA PRO A 495 18.66 30.45 -20.95
C PRO A 495 17.37 29.65 -21.14
N LEU A 496 16.24 30.18 -20.65
CA LEU A 496 14.91 29.60 -20.73
C LEU A 496 14.00 30.49 -21.60
N TYR A 497 13.38 29.90 -22.63
CA TYR A 497 12.56 30.61 -23.60
C TYR A 497 11.11 30.13 -23.56
N GLY A 498 10.18 31.01 -23.21
CA GLY A 498 8.76 30.69 -23.13
C GLY A 498 8.00 30.96 -24.42
N PHE A 499 7.10 30.03 -24.77
CA PHE A 499 6.24 30.13 -25.95
C PHE A 499 4.78 29.93 -25.55
N HIS A 500 3.89 30.72 -26.16
CA HIS A 500 2.44 30.71 -25.86
C HIS A 500 1.61 29.88 -26.84
N ASP A 501 2.20 29.45 -27.94
CA ASP A 501 1.57 28.59 -28.93
C ASP A 501 2.45 27.36 -29.27
N PRO A 502 1.82 26.20 -29.53
CA PRO A 502 2.54 24.95 -29.83
C PRO A 502 3.45 25.03 -31.06
N ALA A 503 3.04 25.74 -32.11
CA ALA A 503 3.79 25.82 -33.35
C ALA A 503 5.12 26.55 -33.14
N SER A 504 5.11 27.71 -32.48
CA SER A 504 6.32 28.46 -32.15
C SER A 504 7.21 27.70 -31.16
N PHE A 505 6.60 27.00 -30.20
CA PHE A 505 7.32 26.13 -29.27
C PHE A 505 8.07 25.01 -30.01
N VAL A 506 7.41 24.24 -30.87
CA VAL A 506 8.05 23.13 -31.59
C VAL A 506 9.08 23.63 -32.60
N ASN A 507 8.82 24.76 -33.26
CA ASN A 507 9.77 25.37 -34.21
C ASN A 507 11.02 25.95 -33.54
N SER A 508 10.98 26.19 -32.23
CA SER A 508 12.13 26.66 -31.46
C SER A 508 13.12 25.54 -31.10
N ILE A 509 12.78 24.27 -31.36
CA ILE A 509 13.58 23.09 -30.99
C ILE A 509 14.31 22.55 -32.23
N GLN A 510 15.59 22.25 -32.08
CA GLN A 510 16.44 21.67 -33.13
C GLN A 510 16.03 20.22 -33.45
N LYS A 511 16.01 19.85 -34.73
CA LYS A 511 15.76 18.46 -35.18
C LYS A 511 16.97 17.55 -34.90
N PRO A 512 16.78 16.26 -34.54
CA PRO A 512 15.50 15.64 -34.18
C PRO A 512 15.00 16.21 -32.84
N ARG A 513 13.73 16.60 -32.80
CA ARG A 513 13.16 17.35 -31.68
C ARG A 513 12.85 16.40 -30.53
N VAL A 514 13.24 16.78 -29.32
CA VAL A 514 12.88 16.06 -28.09
C VAL A 514 12.00 16.95 -27.23
N VAL A 515 10.75 16.52 -27.03
CA VAL A 515 9.77 17.24 -26.19
C VAL A 515 9.43 16.41 -24.97
N ILE A 516 9.79 16.91 -23.78
CA ILE A 516 9.41 16.31 -22.51
C ILE A 516 8.02 16.84 -22.13
N MET A 517 7.07 15.95 -21.92
CA MET A 517 5.72 16.29 -21.52
C MET A 517 5.49 15.99 -20.04
N LEU A 518 5.07 17.00 -19.28
CA LEU A 518 4.75 16.95 -17.86
C LEU A 518 3.38 17.58 -17.60
N VAL A 519 2.34 16.91 -18.10
CA VAL A 519 0.95 17.33 -17.93
C VAL A 519 0.20 16.40 -17.00
N LYS A 520 -0.95 16.85 -16.48
CA LYS A 520 -1.79 16.04 -15.58
C LYS A 520 -2.23 14.77 -16.32
N ALA A 521 -2.03 13.61 -15.71
CA ALA A 521 -2.42 12.30 -16.26
C ALA A 521 -3.91 12.26 -16.67
N GLY A 522 -4.22 11.45 -17.69
CA GLY A 522 -5.54 11.35 -18.30
C GLY A 522 -5.70 12.26 -19.52
N ALA A 523 -6.93 12.72 -19.83
CA ALA A 523 -7.24 13.48 -21.05
C ALA A 523 -6.28 14.64 -21.44
N PRO A 524 -5.62 15.37 -20.51
CA PRO A 524 -4.63 16.38 -20.87
C PRO A 524 -3.37 15.82 -21.57
N VAL A 525 -3.00 14.55 -21.34
CA VAL A 525 -1.90 13.85 -22.01
C VAL A 525 -2.22 13.69 -23.49
N ASP A 526 -3.33 13.03 -23.82
CA ASP A 526 -3.78 12.85 -25.21
C ASP A 526 -3.97 14.17 -25.93
N GLN A 527 -4.55 15.17 -25.26
CA GLN A 527 -4.73 16.50 -25.83
C GLN A 527 -3.39 17.18 -26.13
N THR A 528 -2.41 17.04 -25.25
CA THR A 528 -1.08 17.65 -25.43
C THR A 528 -0.29 16.90 -26.52
N ILE A 529 -0.37 15.57 -26.57
CA ILE A 529 0.20 14.77 -27.66
C ILE A 529 -0.43 15.18 -28.99
N ALA A 530 -1.75 15.22 -29.10
CA ALA A 530 -2.42 15.62 -30.35
C ALA A 530 -2.05 17.04 -30.79
N THR A 531 -1.95 17.96 -29.82
CA THR A 531 -1.57 19.36 -30.06
C THR A 531 -0.13 19.50 -30.55
N LEU A 532 0.81 18.74 -29.98
CA LEU A 532 2.22 18.79 -30.36
C LEU A 532 2.51 17.98 -31.63
N ALA A 533 1.88 16.81 -31.80
CA ALA A 533 2.06 15.93 -32.94
C ALA A 533 1.71 16.61 -34.27
N ALA A 534 0.76 17.55 -34.29
CA ALA A 534 0.43 18.36 -35.48
C ALA A 534 1.60 19.21 -36.00
N HIS A 535 2.68 19.34 -35.23
CA HIS A 535 3.86 20.16 -35.55
C HIS A 535 5.17 19.36 -35.55
N LEU A 536 5.13 18.06 -35.21
CA LEU A 536 6.30 17.17 -35.18
C LEU A 536 6.41 16.40 -36.49
N GLU A 537 7.63 16.01 -36.84
CA GLU A 537 7.93 15.25 -38.05
C GLU A 537 8.46 13.84 -37.70
N GLN A 538 8.53 12.97 -38.70
CA GLN A 538 9.07 11.62 -38.54
C GLN A 538 10.53 11.69 -38.06
N GLY A 539 10.81 11.08 -36.90
CA GLY A 539 12.12 11.11 -36.23
C GLY A 539 12.18 12.02 -34.99
N ASP A 540 11.14 12.81 -34.73
CA ASP A 540 10.98 13.56 -33.48
C ASP A 540 10.44 12.65 -32.35
N CYS A 541 10.74 13.00 -31.10
CA CYS A 541 10.43 12.20 -29.91
C CYS A 541 9.65 13.01 -28.87
N ILE A 542 8.51 12.46 -28.42
CA ILE A 542 7.82 12.92 -27.20
C ILE A 542 8.19 11.96 -26.07
N VAL A 543 8.71 12.52 -24.98
CA VAL A 543 9.01 11.78 -23.74
C VAL A 543 7.92 12.11 -22.74
N ASP A 544 7.03 11.15 -22.47
CA ASP A 544 6.04 11.29 -21.41
C ASP A 544 6.69 11.09 -20.03
N GLY A 545 6.70 12.16 -19.23
CA GLY A 545 7.19 12.16 -17.85
C GLY A 545 6.07 11.97 -16.81
N GLY A 546 4.83 11.71 -17.23
CA GLY A 546 3.67 11.50 -16.37
C GLY A 546 3.59 10.08 -15.77
N ASN A 547 3.00 9.98 -14.58
CA ASN A 547 2.63 8.69 -13.97
C ASN A 547 1.32 8.19 -14.59
N GLU A 548 1.37 7.57 -15.76
CA GLU A 548 0.20 6.90 -16.34
C GLU A 548 0.16 5.43 -15.93
N TRP A 549 -0.85 5.04 -15.15
CA TRP A 549 -1.55 3.74 -15.14
C TRP A 549 -2.65 3.84 -14.06
N PHE A 550 -3.79 4.49 -14.36
CA PHE A 550 -5.13 4.21 -13.82
C PHE A 550 -6.17 5.10 -14.52
N LEU A 551 -7.15 4.46 -15.15
CA LEU A 551 -8.15 5.02 -16.08
C LEU A 551 -9.08 6.07 -15.45
N SER A 552 -9.42 7.11 -16.22
CA SER A 552 -10.53 8.03 -15.95
C SER A 552 -11.45 8.15 -17.16
N GLY A 553 -12.65 7.59 -17.08
CA GLY A 553 -13.80 7.91 -17.91
C GLY A 553 -15.00 8.15 -16.98
N LEU A 554 -16.01 8.91 -17.43
CA LEU A 554 -17.24 9.29 -16.68
C LEU A 554 -17.16 10.60 -15.88
N LYS A 555 -17.00 11.72 -16.60
CA LYS A 555 -17.14 13.07 -16.04
C LYS A 555 -18.57 13.58 -15.99
N ASP A 556 -19.41 13.20 -16.94
CA ASP A 556 -20.69 13.86 -17.15
C ASP A 556 -21.82 13.29 -16.29
N GLU A 557 -21.68 12.05 -15.78
CA GLU A 557 -22.59 11.46 -14.77
C GLU A 557 -22.43 12.11 -13.38
N ARG A 558 -21.26 12.71 -13.09
CA ARG A 558 -20.90 13.26 -11.76
C ARG A 558 -21.69 14.52 -11.37
N VAL A 559 -22.19 15.26 -12.35
CA VAL A 559 -22.89 16.55 -12.13
C VAL A 559 -24.38 16.32 -11.88
N ALA A 560 -24.98 15.31 -12.52
CA ALA A 560 -26.41 15.00 -12.39
C ALA A 560 -26.78 14.50 -10.98
N ALA A 561 -25.91 13.72 -10.33
CA ALA A 561 -26.16 13.15 -8.99
C ALA A 561 -26.05 14.15 -7.82
N SER A 562 -25.51 15.36 -8.05
CA SER A 562 -25.28 16.36 -6.99
C SER A 562 -26.52 17.14 -6.56
N LYS A 563 -27.66 16.93 -7.23
CA LYS A 563 -28.84 17.80 -7.12
C LYS A 563 -29.99 17.27 -6.26
N ILE A 564 -29.91 16.07 -5.68
CA ILE A 564 -31.15 15.40 -5.22
C ILE A 564 -31.29 15.20 -3.70
N PHE A 565 -30.27 14.99 -2.85
CA PHE A 565 -30.55 14.73 -1.43
C PHE A 565 -29.54 15.31 -0.42
N GLN A 566 -30.07 16.06 0.55
CA GLN A 566 -29.43 16.44 1.82
C GLN A 566 -29.96 15.52 2.93
N GLY A 567 -29.08 15.08 3.84
CA GLY A 567 -29.46 14.29 5.01
C GLY A 567 -28.48 14.49 6.16
N ASP A 568 -29.00 14.91 7.31
CA ASP A 568 -28.29 15.20 8.55
C ASP A 568 -27.76 13.94 9.24
N TYR A 569 -26.54 14.02 9.78
CA TYR A 569 -25.95 13.00 10.64
C TYR A 569 -26.20 13.37 12.10
N SER A 570 -26.95 12.55 12.86
CA SER A 570 -26.86 12.56 14.31
C SER A 570 -26.95 11.15 14.89
N SER A 571 -25.91 10.75 15.63
CA SER A 571 -25.91 9.61 16.53
C SER A 571 -26.43 10.09 17.89
N GLY A 572 -27.63 9.65 18.28
CA GLY A 572 -28.26 9.99 19.56
C GLY A 572 -27.68 9.30 20.79
N GLU A 573 -26.59 8.52 20.67
CA GLU A 573 -25.91 7.95 21.82
C GLU A 573 -24.84 8.92 22.36
N THR A 574 -24.91 9.23 23.66
CA THR A 574 -23.87 9.94 24.38
C THR A 574 -22.67 9.02 24.56
N VAL A 575 -21.64 9.18 23.72
CA VAL A 575 -20.39 8.42 23.80
C VAL A 575 -19.51 9.02 24.90
N ASP A 576 -19.18 8.23 25.93
CA ASP A 576 -18.10 8.57 26.87
C ASP A 576 -16.76 8.55 26.13
N LYS A 577 -16.21 9.74 25.86
CA LYS A 577 -14.94 9.91 25.13
C LYS A 577 -13.78 9.22 25.83
N ALA A 578 -13.71 9.24 27.16
CA ALA A 578 -12.60 8.65 27.90
C ALA A 578 -12.62 7.13 27.79
N GLN A 579 -13.80 6.52 27.98
CA GLN A 579 -13.98 5.08 27.81
C GLN A 579 -13.72 4.65 26.35
N LEU A 580 -14.18 5.43 25.36
CA LEU A 580 -13.92 5.14 23.95
C LEU A 580 -12.43 5.18 23.62
N ILE A 581 -11.70 6.20 24.09
CA ILE A 581 -10.24 6.30 23.88
C ILE A 581 -9.55 5.05 24.43
N GLU A 582 -9.88 4.65 25.66
CA GLU A 582 -9.29 3.47 26.28
C GLU A 582 -9.67 2.17 25.55
N ASP A 583 -10.91 2.06 25.10
CA ASP A 583 -11.36 0.89 24.36
C ASP A 583 -10.68 0.76 23.00
N VAL A 584 -10.53 1.87 22.26
CA VAL A 584 -9.80 1.90 20.98
C VAL A 584 -8.33 1.57 21.19
N ARG A 585 -7.71 2.06 22.27
CA ARG A 585 -6.32 1.72 22.64
C ARG A 585 -6.14 0.21 22.83
N LYS A 586 -7.06 -0.41 23.58
CA LYS A 586 -7.08 -1.87 23.83
C LYS A 586 -7.34 -2.67 22.55
N ALA A 587 -8.28 -2.24 21.72
CA ALA A 587 -8.59 -2.85 20.44
C ALA A 587 -7.40 -2.81 19.47
N LEU A 588 -6.71 -1.67 19.39
CA LEU A 588 -5.50 -1.48 18.59
C LEU A 588 -4.40 -2.43 19.04
N TYR A 589 -4.16 -2.53 20.35
CA TYR A 589 -3.13 -3.44 20.90
C TYR A 589 -3.43 -4.91 20.60
N ALA A 590 -4.67 -5.37 20.83
CA ALA A 590 -5.08 -6.75 20.55
C ALA A 590 -4.99 -7.09 19.05
N SER A 591 -5.39 -6.15 18.18
CA SER A 591 -5.29 -6.31 16.73
C SER A 591 -3.83 -6.36 16.26
N LYS A 592 -2.95 -5.56 16.89
CA LYS A 592 -1.51 -5.60 16.64
C LYS A 592 -0.92 -6.97 16.96
N ILE A 593 -1.27 -7.59 18.09
CA ILE A 593 -0.82 -8.96 18.42
C ILE A 593 -1.21 -9.95 17.31
N CYS A 594 -2.43 -9.87 16.79
CA CYS A 594 -2.90 -10.73 15.70
C CYS A 594 -2.08 -10.54 14.41
N SER A 595 -1.79 -9.29 14.03
CA SER A 595 -0.99 -8.96 12.84
C SER A 595 0.43 -9.58 12.92
N TYR A 596 1.10 -9.46 14.07
CA TYR A 596 2.42 -10.05 14.28
C TYR A 596 2.36 -11.57 14.35
N ALA A 597 1.34 -12.15 14.99
CA ALA A 597 1.13 -13.60 15.00
C ALA A 597 1.01 -14.18 13.58
N GLN A 598 0.23 -13.53 12.72
CA GLN A 598 0.07 -13.90 11.31
C GLN A 598 1.39 -13.79 10.55
N GLY A 599 2.11 -12.66 10.69
CA GLY A 599 3.40 -12.45 10.04
C GLY A 599 4.45 -13.49 10.47
N MET A 600 4.57 -13.77 11.76
CA MET A 600 5.52 -14.77 12.27
C MET A 600 5.18 -16.18 11.77
N ASN A 601 3.90 -16.54 11.64
CA ASN A 601 3.48 -17.82 11.07
C ASN A 601 3.83 -17.95 9.58
N ILE A 602 3.74 -16.87 8.79
CA ILE A 602 4.20 -16.87 7.39
C ILE A 602 5.70 -17.18 7.32
N ILE A 603 6.49 -16.54 8.18
CA ILE A 603 7.95 -16.78 8.27
C ILE A 603 8.23 -18.23 8.69
N LYS A 604 7.54 -18.73 9.72
CA LYS A 604 7.68 -20.11 10.20
C LYS A 604 7.35 -21.13 9.11
N ALA A 605 6.23 -20.93 8.39
CA ALA A 605 5.79 -21.83 7.33
C ALA A 605 6.81 -21.87 6.18
N LYS A 606 7.29 -20.71 5.72
CA LYS A 606 8.33 -20.67 4.67
C LYS A 606 9.66 -21.23 5.15
N SER A 607 10.05 -20.95 6.40
CA SER A 607 11.26 -21.52 7.01
C SER A 607 11.20 -23.05 7.01
N THR A 608 10.05 -23.63 7.33
CA THR A 608 9.80 -25.07 7.29
C THR A 608 9.85 -25.61 5.85
N GLU A 609 9.14 -24.96 4.90
CA GLU A 609 9.12 -25.35 3.48
C GLU A 609 10.53 -25.39 2.87
N LYS A 610 11.38 -24.41 3.22
CA LYS A 610 12.73 -24.26 2.65
C LYS A 610 13.83 -24.88 3.50
N GLY A 611 13.53 -25.37 4.70
CA GLY A 611 14.54 -25.87 5.64
C GLY A 611 15.53 -24.80 6.11
N TRP A 612 15.09 -23.54 6.27
CA TRP A 612 15.98 -22.42 6.62
C TRP A 612 16.36 -22.38 8.10
N GLY A 613 15.57 -23.01 8.99
CA GLY A 613 15.85 -22.99 10.44
C GLY A 613 15.83 -21.59 11.05
N LEU A 614 14.99 -20.68 10.53
CA LEU A 614 14.93 -19.29 10.97
C LEU A 614 14.56 -19.16 12.47
N ASN A 615 15.32 -18.34 13.20
CA ASN A 615 15.08 -18.04 14.61
C ASN A 615 14.15 -16.82 14.76
N LEU A 616 12.86 -17.07 15.02
CA LEU A 616 11.84 -16.01 15.11
C LEU A 616 12.08 -15.01 16.26
N GLY A 617 12.64 -15.46 17.39
CA GLY A 617 13.00 -14.58 18.50
C GLY A 617 14.10 -13.60 18.10
N GLU A 618 15.09 -14.08 17.36
CA GLU A 618 16.17 -13.25 16.82
C GLU A 618 15.68 -12.26 15.76
N LEU A 619 14.71 -12.67 14.92
CA LEU A 619 14.04 -11.74 13.99
C LEU A 619 13.32 -10.61 14.73
N ALA A 620 12.61 -10.94 15.83
CA ALA A 620 11.97 -9.93 16.67
C ALA A 620 13.00 -8.99 17.32
N ARG A 621 14.16 -9.52 17.74
CA ARG A 621 15.26 -8.72 18.32
C ARG A 621 15.76 -7.66 17.34
N ILE A 622 16.06 -8.04 16.10
CA ILE A 622 16.60 -7.09 15.10
C ILE A 622 15.58 -6.06 14.62
N TRP A 623 14.28 -6.28 14.85
CA TRP A 623 13.25 -5.29 14.55
C TRP A 623 13.05 -4.25 15.68
N LYS A 624 13.69 -4.42 16.85
CA LYS A 624 13.55 -3.49 17.99
C LYS A 624 14.05 -2.07 17.68
N GLY A 625 14.90 -1.91 16.66
CA GLY A 625 15.49 -0.63 16.27
C GLY A 625 15.75 -0.51 14.77
N GLY A 626 15.90 0.71 14.27
CA GLY A 626 16.28 1.01 12.89
C GLY A 626 15.20 0.79 11.82
N CYS A 627 14.27 -0.14 12.01
CA CYS A 627 13.17 -0.38 11.07
C CYS A 627 11.90 0.44 11.39
N ILE A 628 10.89 0.39 10.52
CA ILE A 628 9.65 1.18 10.65
C ILE A 628 8.75 0.62 11.76
N ILE A 629 8.64 -0.71 11.88
CA ILE A 629 7.77 -1.35 12.87
C ILE A 629 8.36 -1.37 14.29
N ARG A 630 9.50 -0.71 14.52
CA ARG A 630 10.19 -0.70 15.81
C ARG A 630 9.28 -0.24 16.94
N ALA A 631 9.25 -1.03 18.00
CA ALA A 631 8.35 -0.85 19.13
C ALA A 631 8.87 -1.60 20.37
N SER A 632 8.53 -1.14 21.57
CA SER A 632 8.80 -1.89 22.82
C SER A 632 8.13 -3.27 22.81
N PHE A 633 7.00 -3.39 22.10
CA PHE A 633 6.26 -4.62 21.82
C PHE A 633 7.12 -5.80 21.33
N LEU A 634 8.16 -5.53 20.54
CA LEU A 634 9.01 -6.57 19.95
C LEU A 634 9.87 -7.31 20.98
N ASP A 635 10.19 -6.67 22.11
CA ASP A 635 10.88 -7.32 23.23
C ASP A 635 10.05 -8.46 23.82
N ARG A 636 8.73 -8.28 23.88
CA ARG A 636 7.79 -9.30 24.35
C ARG A 636 7.71 -10.48 23.38
N ILE A 637 7.72 -10.21 22.08
CA ILE A 637 7.73 -11.27 21.07
C ILE A 637 9.02 -12.09 21.17
N LYS A 638 10.17 -11.42 21.31
CA LYS A 638 11.44 -12.10 21.56
C LYS A 638 11.33 -13.01 22.79
N LYS A 639 10.87 -12.48 23.92
CA LYS A 639 10.70 -13.25 25.17
C LYS A 639 9.78 -14.46 25.00
N ALA A 640 8.69 -14.34 24.22
CA ALA A 640 7.80 -15.47 23.93
C ALA A 640 8.52 -16.60 23.18
N TYR A 641 9.34 -16.27 22.17
CA TYR A 641 10.13 -17.26 21.44
C TYR A 641 11.37 -17.75 22.21
N ASP A 642 11.93 -16.94 23.13
CA ASP A 642 12.97 -17.39 24.07
C ASP A 642 12.40 -18.44 25.04
N ARG A 643 11.15 -18.26 25.50
CA ARG A 643 10.43 -19.25 26.33
C ARG A 643 10.12 -20.52 25.55
N ASN A 644 9.68 -20.38 24.30
CA ASN A 644 9.33 -21.51 23.44
C ASN A 644 9.63 -21.19 21.96
N GLY A 645 10.78 -21.65 21.46
CA GLY A 645 11.16 -21.47 20.06
C GLY A 645 10.22 -22.17 19.07
N GLU A 646 9.53 -23.23 19.51
CA GLU A 646 8.62 -24.04 18.70
C GLU A 646 7.17 -23.57 18.75
N LEU A 647 6.91 -22.41 19.36
CA LEU A 647 5.56 -21.86 19.54
C LEU A 647 4.74 -21.96 18.25
N ALA A 648 3.59 -22.63 18.31
CA ALA A 648 2.74 -22.84 17.14
C ALA A 648 2.16 -21.52 16.61
N ASN A 649 1.89 -20.58 17.52
CA ASN A 649 1.35 -19.27 17.22
C ASN A 649 1.63 -18.32 18.40
N LEU A 650 1.96 -17.06 18.13
CA LEU A 650 2.14 -16.05 19.19
C LEU A 650 0.92 -15.91 20.11
N LEU A 651 -0.30 -16.15 19.60
CA LEU A 651 -1.55 -16.08 20.36
C LEU A 651 -1.66 -17.08 21.53
N ILE A 652 -0.87 -18.16 21.52
CA ILE A 652 -0.89 -19.18 22.59
C ILE A 652 0.25 -19.03 23.60
N ASP A 653 1.11 -18.01 23.43
CA ASP A 653 2.03 -17.64 24.51
C ASP A 653 1.23 -17.13 25.72
N PRO A 654 1.53 -17.56 26.96
CA PRO A 654 0.72 -17.21 28.13
C PRO A 654 0.55 -15.72 28.37
N GLU A 655 1.58 -14.90 28.12
CA GLU A 655 1.48 -13.45 28.31
C GLU A 655 0.58 -12.83 27.24
N PHE A 656 0.80 -13.16 25.95
CA PHE A 656 -0.03 -12.63 24.87
C PHE A 656 -1.48 -13.12 24.92
N ALA A 657 -1.72 -14.36 25.33
CA ALA A 657 -3.05 -14.90 25.55
C ALA A 657 -3.78 -14.07 26.62
N GLN A 658 -3.14 -13.79 27.75
CA GLN A 658 -3.70 -12.96 28.81
C GLN A 658 -4.03 -11.54 28.31
N GLU A 659 -3.11 -10.89 27.58
CA GLU A 659 -3.34 -9.54 27.05
C GLU A 659 -4.57 -9.45 26.14
N ILE A 660 -4.78 -10.47 25.29
CA ILE A 660 -5.95 -10.55 24.43
C ILE A 660 -7.21 -10.80 25.25
N MET A 661 -7.16 -11.72 26.22
CA MET A 661 -8.31 -12.04 27.06
C MET A 661 -8.80 -10.82 27.86
N ASP A 662 -7.87 -10.00 28.35
CA ASP A 662 -8.17 -8.77 29.09
C ASP A 662 -8.74 -7.65 28.20
N ARG A 663 -8.43 -7.68 26.89
CA ARG A 663 -8.80 -6.61 25.94
C ARG A 663 -9.95 -6.98 25.02
N GLN A 664 -10.31 -8.26 24.89
CA GLN A 664 -11.29 -8.71 23.91
C GLN A 664 -12.67 -8.03 24.09
N ALA A 665 -13.06 -7.70 25.33
CA ALA A 665 -14.33 -7.04 25.58
C ALA A 665 -14.34 -5.62 25.02
N ALA A 666 -13.28 -4.84 25.28
CA ALA A 666 -13.07 -3.51 24.70
C ALA A 666 -12.98 -3.58 23.18
N TRP A 667 -12.25 -4.56 22.67
CA TRP A 667 -12.10 -4.79 21.25
C TRP A 667 -13.44 -5.05 20.54
N ARG A 668 -14.29 -5.93 21.10
CA ARG A 668 -15.65 -6.16 20.61
C ARG A 668 -16.50 -4.91 20.64
N ARG A 669 -16.44 -4.13 21.73
CA ARG A 669 -17.17 -2.84 21.84
C ARG A 669 -16.77 -1.89 20.71
N VAL A 670 -15.48 -1.72 20.44
CA VAL A 670 -14.99 -0.83 19.37
C VAL A 670 -15.47 -1.29 18.01
N VAL A 671 -15.34 -2.58 17.69
CA VAL A 671 -15.75 -3.10 16.38
C VAL A 671 -17.27 -2.98 16.20
N CYS A 672 -18.06 -3.35 17.21
CA CYS A 672 -19.52 -3.20 17.17
C CYS A 672 -19.94 -1.72 17.06
N LEU A 673 -19.31 -0.83 17.83
CA LEU A 673 -19.58 0.61 17.78
C LEU A 673 -19.23 1.19 16.41
N ALA A 674 -18.10 0.79 15.83
CA ALA A 674 -17.69 1.18 14.49
C ALA A 674 -18.73 0.72 13.45
N ILE A 675 -19.10 -0.56 13.47
CA ILE A 675 -20.11 -1.13 12.56
C ILE A 675 -21.47 -0.44 12.70
N ASN A 676 -21.91 -0.17 13.94
CA ASN A 676 -23.16 0.53 14.24
C ASN A 676 -23.12 2.00 13.82
N ASN A 677 -21.96 2.63 13.75
CA ASN A 677 -21.81 3.99 13.22
C ASN A 677 -21.40 4.00 11.73
N GLY A 678 -21.42 2.83 11.08
CA GLY A 678 -21.02 2.62 9.69
C GLY A 678 -19.55 2.91 9.40
N VAL A 679 -18.68 2.99 10.41
CA VAL A 679 -17.22 3.19 10.31
C VAL A 679 -16.56 1.88 9.94
N SER A 680 -15.84 1.87 8.82
CA SER A 680 -15.16 0.67 8.36
C SER A 680 -13.86 0.44 9.14
N THR A 681 -13.75 -0.72 9.77
CA THR A 681 -12.56 -1.13 10.55
C THR A 681 -12.09 -2.53 10.12
N PRO A 682 -11.71 -2.72 8.83
CA PRO A 682 -11.45 -4.04 8.29
C PRO A 682 -10.25 -4.73 8.97
N GLY A 683 -9.19 -4.02 9.33
CA GLY A 683 -8.04 -4.54 10.07
C GLY A 683 -8.41 -5.00 11.48
N MET A 684 -9.15 -4.19 12.25
CA MET A 684 -9.60 -4.57 13.61
C MET A 684 -10.62 -5.71 13.57
N SER A 685 -11.56 -5.67 12.62
CA SER A 685 -12.63 -6.66 12.47
C SER A 685 -12.07 -8.03 12.06
N THR A 686 -11.16 -8.06 11.09
CA THR A 686 -10.54 -9.31 10.62
C THR A 686 -9.56 -9.88 11.61
N SER A 687 -8.84 -9.04 12.35
CA SER A 687 -8.02 -9.48 13.49
C SER A 687 -8.88 -10.17 14.55
N LEU A 688 -10.07 -9.63 14.85
CA LEU A 688 -10.99 -10.24 15.83
C LEU A 688 -11.56 -11.56 15.33
N ALA A 689 -11.96 -11.60 14.05
CA ALA A 689 -12.40 -12.82 13.40
C ALA A 689 -11.28 -13.88 13.36
N TYR A 690 -10.02 -13.49 13.15
CA TYR A 690 -8.88 -14.39 13.22
C TYR A 690 -8.73 -15.02 14.61
N PHE A 691 -8.71 -14.21 15.66
CA PHE A 691 -8.66 -14.68 17.04
C PHE A 691 -9.83 -15.62 17.38
N ASP A 692 -11.07 -15.21 17.07
CA ASP A 692 -12.27 -16.01 17.33
C ASP A 692 -12.31 -17.31 16.53
N SER A 693 -11.72 -17.33 15.32
CA SER A 693 -11.61 -18.56 14.54
C SER A 693 -10.55 -19.48 15.12
N TYR A 694 -9.39 -18.92 15.48
CA TYR A 694 -8.24 -19.68 15.95
C TYR A 694 -8.48 -20.36 17.30
N ARG A 695 -9.22 -19.71 18.22
CA ARG A 695 -9.51 -20.24 19.56
C ARG A 695 -10.65 -21.26 19.62
N ARG A 696 -11.30 -21.58 18.50
CA ARG A 696 -12.42 -22.52 18.45
C ARG A 696 -11.94 -23.89 17.99
N ASP A 697 -12.33 -24.92 18.74
CA ASP A 697 -12.13 -26.32 18.39
C ASP A 697 -12.89 -26.72 17.10
N ARG A 698 -14.08 -26.13 16.90
CA ARG A 698 -14.97 -26.44 15.78
C ARG A 698 -15.43 -25.19 15.04
N LEU A 699 -15.05 -25.12 13.77
CA LEU A 699 -15.46 -24.10 12.80
C LEU A 699 -16.64 -24.59 11.94
N PRO A 700 -17.41 -23.69 11.30
CA PRO A 700 -18.51 -24.06 10.39
C PRO A 700 -18.04 -24.70 9.07
N ALA A 701 -16.75 -25.00 8.93
CA ALA A 701 -16.17 -25.64 7.74
C ALA A 701 -16.74 -27.04 7.46
N ASN A 702 -17.38 -27.69 8.45
CA ASN A 702 -18.13 -28.92 8.24
C ASN A 702 -19.27 -28.75 7.22
N LEU A 703 -19.97 -27.61 7.22
CA LEU A 703 -21.00 -27.32 6.23
C LEU A 703 -20.37 -27.08 4.84
N VAL A 704 -19.22 -26.41 4.80
CA VAL A 704 -18.48 -26.20 3.55
C VAL A 704 -18.02 -27.54 2.96
N GLN A 705 -17.49 -28.45 3.79
CA GLN A 705 -17.13 -29.81 3.38
C GLN A 705 -18.35 -30.59 2.87
N ALA A 706 -19.49 -30.54 3.56
CA ALA A 706 -20.72 -31.15 3.11
C ALA A 706 -21.20 -30.57 1.76
N GLN A 707 -21.13 -29.25 1.59
CA GLN A 707 -21.46 -28.60 0.31
C GLN A 707 -20.54 -29.09 -0.81
N ARG A 708 -19.22 -29.11 -0.58
CA ARG A 708 -18.20 -29.59 -1.55
C ARG A 708 -18.45 -31.03 -1.96
N ASP A 709 -18.75 -31.91 -1.01
CA ASP A 709 -19.09 -33.29 -1.31
C ASP A 709 -20.44 -33.41 -2.06
N TYR A 710 -21.43 -32.60 -1.68
CA TYR A 710 -22.74 -32.55 -2.35
C TYR A 710 -22.65 -32.21 -3.83
N PHE A 711 -21.98 -31.12 -4.19
CA PHE A 711 -21.96 -30.65 -5.59
C PHE A 711 -20.82 -31.26 -6.42
N GLY A 712 -19.74 -31.73 -5.78
CA GLY A 712 -18.50 -32.06 -6.47
C GLY A 712 -17.90 -33.41 -6.10
N ALA A 713 -18.57 -34.21 -5.24
CA ALA A 713 -18.06 -35.49 -4.73
C ALA A 713 -16.61 -35.38 -4.21
N HIS A 714 -16.27 -34.24 -3.60
CA HIS A 714 -14.92 -33.94 -3.12
C HIS A 714 -14.50 -34.76 -1.90
N THR A 715 -15.38 -35.64 -1.38
CA THR A 715 -15.21 -36.38 -0.15
C THR A 715 -15.06 -35.49 1.09
N TYR A 716 -15.18 -36.07 2.28
CA TYR A 716 -14.95 -35.40 3.56
C TYR A 716 -14.47 -36.39 4.62
N GLU A 717 -13.83 -35.90 5.67
CA GLU A 717 -13.44 -36.68 6.84
C GLU A 717 -14.51 -36.62 7.94
N ARG A 718 -14.50 -37.61 8.83
CA ARG A 718 -15.42 -37.69 9.97
C ARG A 718 -14.68 -37.57 11.29
N VAL A 719 -15.36 -37.03 12.30
CA VAL A 719 -14.80 -36.84 13.65
C VAL A 719 -14.88 -38.11 14.50
N ASP A 720 -15.72 -39.08 14.11
CA ASP A 720 -16.00 -40.32 14.85
C ASP A 720 -15.28 -41.55 14.29
N MET A 721 -14.61 -41.44 13.14
CA MET A 721 -13.87 -42.53 12.51
C MET A 721 -12.84 -42.00 11.49
N PRO A 722 -11.67 -42.63 11.36
CA PRO A 722 -10.68 -42.26 10.36
C PRO A 722 -11.12 -42.69 8.96
N GLY A 723 -10.81 -41.89 7.95
CA GLY A 723 -11.06 -42.21 6.54
C GLY A 723 -11.62 -41.04 5.73
N SER A 724 -11.74 -41.26 4.42
CA SER A 724 -12.38 -40.33 3.48
C SER A 724 -13.74 -40.90 3.05
N PHE A 725 -14.78 -40.07 3.14
CA PHE A 725 -16.18 -40.46 2.95
C PHE A 725 -16.83 -39.65 1.84
N HIS A 726 -17.66 -40.29 1.04
CA HIS A 726 -18.55 -39.64 0.09
C HIS A 726 -19.99 -40.00 0.44
N THR A 727 -20.91 -39.03 0.37
CA THR A 727 -22.34 -39.25 0.55
C THR A 727 -23.09 -39.02 -0.76
N GLU A 728 -23.99 -39.93 -1.12
CA GLU A 728 -24.90 -39.75 -2.26
C GLU A 728 -26.07 -38.81 -1.91
N TRP A 729 -25.76 -37.53 -1.70
CA TRP A 729 -26.69 -36.56 -1.11
C TRP A 729 -28.02 -36.42 -1.86
N TYR A 730 -27.99 -36.44 -3.19
CA TYR A 730 -29.19 -36.30 -4.03
C TYR A 730 -30.16 -37.48 -3.85
N LYS A 731 -29.65 -38.71 -3.75
CA LYS A 731 -30.48 -39.89 -3.54
C LYS A 731 -31.16 -39.83 -2.17
N ILE A 732 -30.41 -39.45 -1.13
CA ILE A 732 -30.95 -39.34 0.23
C ILE A 732 -32.00 -38.23 0.32
N ALA A 733 -31.73 -37.06 -0.26
CA ALA A 733 -32.66 -35.92 -0.24
C ALA A 733 -33.98 -36.24 -0.96
N ASN A 734 -33.92 -36.97 -2.08
CA ASN A 734 -35.12 -37.32 -2.87
C ASN A 734 -35.82 -38.60 -2.40
N SER A 735 -35.18 -39.44 -1.59
CA SER A 735 -35.83 -40.60 -0.96
C SER A 735 -36.72 -40.24 0.25
N LYS A 736 -36.68 -38.98 0.68
CA LYS A 736 -37.47 -38.43 1.80
C LYS A 736 -38.70 -37.61 1.34
N ILE A 737 -38.90 -37.50 0.02
CA ILE A 737 -40.14 -37.05 -0.62
C ILE A 737 -40.83 -38.31 -1.12
#